data_AF-A0A9N9WWT5-F1
#
_entry.id   AF-A0A9N9WWT5-F1
#
_cell.length_a   1.000
_cell.length_b   1.000
_cell.length_c   1.000
_cell.angle_alpha   90.00
_cell.angle_beta   90.00
_cell.angle_gamma   90.00
#
_symmetry.space_group_name_H-M   'P 1'
#
loop_
_entity.id
_entity.type
_entity.pdbx_description
1 polymer ?
#
loop_
_entity_poly.entity_id
_entity_poly.type
_entity_poly.pdbx_seq_one_letter_code
_entity_poly.pdbx_strand_id
1 'polypeptide(L)'
;MKSLFAIFFITCVGAEECGRTKVGTAFSIGSEYATKGQWPWMAPLFYHNDDKFFCGSTIISKQHLLSVVIMLTRIRNNIDDMVKKIEENNRMTQFGFYSVSAGLLIYACYRKRPLKKFVRASDIPNHFITEKIVQRGFVTKIQPTQNSGPLLMVNHKPPIGLPFRSDQSLPIKISGINVGNLGYGWLEAVVKDKEVTFIPFSNSGSNAEAQVFLIEDPLKKPIDIGKALTSIGFAQTTNIPQKKDNYAQKYFKQLQSNESTAKFFHKGQWSNLPEKFSWMRKGCEGILFTLMPHHMRVPLLVPSHCFKNKGDSSTLAPNRVYSLLGIHDLNKTDERGIVRAQISNIIIHSDWSSQKETYDGDIAILRLVNKLVFTNYIQPVCLPSSNMNVFEVDGTVVGYGLSDDTAEAHEMKPKFVRISSITQEDCLIGRDVIARISSKRMFCAGSIGKNPCRGDSGGGFHVKLGGSYFIVGIISSSVYRECHENEFVLFTNVPKFMSWVNREITGNRISEWKLEPLKCEYEENIEYERFECFSPFTLKSLESNVKISSIDGMPTNGKTFNDVNTVIIKQAKVTFIPDMTIVTEKFTNLTEFYIVLCGLKFIERAKLSKMPKLKNLNFYGNEIEHFDEDVFDDLRNLEILAFVNNKIKILPQKLIWNLINLKEIWSYTNPIEAIPIRFFKNNKKIVKAWMGYSKIKRIEVNFKALPNLELLDLRENVCIDLQFCKSCGKLIEDVQDKIDEQCGPESTFVSANGSNVV
;
A
#
# COMPACT_ATOMS: atom_id res chain seq x y z
N MET A 1 54.38 15.01 -43.07
CA MET A 1 54.55 14.71 -41.63
C MET A 1 53.67 15.65 -40.81
N LYS A 2 53.28 15.29 -39.57
CA LYS A 2 52.24 15.98 -38.76
C LYS A 2 50.81 15.85 -39.33
N SER A 3 50.38 14.66 -39.74
CA SER A 3 49.50 13.84 -38.88
C SER A 3 50.06 13.46 -37.50
N LEU A 4 49.16 13.11 -36.57
CA LEU A 4 49.36 12.83 -35.13
C LEU A 4 49.37 14.09 -34.22
N PHE A 5 48.18 14.62 -33.90
CA PHE A 5 47.88 15.28 -32.60
C PHE A 5 46.35 15.45 -32.38
N ALA A 6 45.57 14.39 -32.59
CA ALA A 6 44.09 14.43 -32.48
C ALA A 6 43.46 13.07 -32.07
N ILE A 7 44.14 12.29 -31.22
CA ILE A 7 43.63 11.03 -30.66
C ILE A 7 43.90 11.05 -29.15
N PHE A 8 43.03 10.42 -28.35
CA PHE A 8 42.96 10.49 -26.88
C PHE A 8 42.56 11.85 -26.30
N PHE A 9 41.26 12.19 -26.42
CA PHE A 9 40.41 12.40 -25.22
C PHE A 9 38.89 12.34 -25.52
N ILE A 10 38.45 11.38 -26.35
CA ILE A 10 37.05 10.96 -26.36
C ILE A 10 36.92 9.77 -25.39
N THR A 11 36.83 10.06 -24.10
CA THR A 11 36.31 9.08 -23.14
C THR A 11 34.84 8.87 -23.45
N CYS A 12 34.51 7.71 -24.04
CA CYS A 12 33.12 7.31 -24.25
C CYS A 12 32.37 7.41 -22.92
N VAL A 13 31.33 8.26 -22.86
CA VAL A 13 30.36 8.25 -21.75
C VAL A 13 29.53 6.99 -21.95
N GLY A 14 30.06 5.87 -21.46
CA GLY A 14 29.53 4.55 -21.75
C GLY A 14 28.07 4.43 -21.35
N ALA A 15 27.27 3.78 -22.20
CA ALA A 15 25.94 3.33 -21.83
C ALA A 15 26.07 2.51 -20.53
N GLU A 16 25.35 2.92 -19.49
CA GLU A 16 25.55 2.37 -18.14
C GLU A 16 25.05 0.92 -18.10
N GLU A 17 25.98 -0.04 -18.08
CA GLU A 17 25.65 -1.46 -18.20
C GLU A 17 24.69 -1.95 -17.09
N CYS A 18 23.45 -2.21 -17.49
CA CYS A 18 22.40 -2.76 -16.64
C CYS A 18 22.41 -4.30 -16.63
N GLY A 19 21.84 -4.88 -15.58
CA GLY A 19 21.54 -6.31 -15.50
C GLY A 19 22.75 -7.23 -15.48
N ARG A 20 23.97 -6.71 -15.30
CA ARG A 20 25.21 -7.49 -15.24
C ARG A 20 25.83 -7.36 -13.85
N THR A 21 26.28 -8.47 -13.29
CA THR A 21 27.15 -8.45 -12.10
C THR A 21 28.61 -8.38 -12.53
N LYS A 22 29.42 -7.62 -11.79
CA LYS A 22 30.89 -7.57 -11.89
C LYS A 22 31.59 -8.59 -11.00
N VAL A 23 30.85 -9.31 -10.15
CA VAL A 23 31.37 -10.43 -9.36
C VAL A 23 31.24 -11.69 -10.20
N GLY A 24 32.35 -12.39 -10.42
CA GLY A 24 32.35 -13.64 -11.18
C GLY A 24 31.40 -14.66 -10.54
N THR A 25 30.47 -15.22 -11.33
CA THR A 25 29.46 -16.15 -10.82
C THR A 25 30.08 -17.52 -10.54
N ALA A 26 30.71 -17.66 -9.38
CA ALA A 26 31.07 -18.94 -8.79
C ALA A 26 29.78 -19.71 -8.48
N PHE A 27 29.32 -20.51 -9.46
CA PHE A 27 28.06 -21.22 -9.40
C PHE A 27 28.21 -22.48 -8.55
N SER A 28 28.14 -22.32 -7.22
CA SER A 28 28.03 -23.41 -6.27
C SER A 28 26.72 -24.18 -6.52
N ILE A 29 26.82 -25.30 -7.23
CA ILE A 29 25.69 -26.18 -7.54
C ILE A 29 25.12 -26.70 -6.22
N GLY A 30 23.94 -26.18 -5.84
CA GLY A 30 23.20 -26.59 -4.64
C GLY A 30 23.09 -25.54 -3.51
N SER A 31 23.76 -24.38 -3.57
CA SER A 31 23.58 -23.34 -2.56
C SER A 31 22.40 -22.41 -2.87
N GLU A 32 21.39 -22.38 -2.00
CA GLU A 32 20.24 -21.45 -2.12
C GLU A 32 20.58 -20.01 -1.74
N TYR A 33 21.63 -19.82 -0.93
CA TYR A 33 22.16 -18.51 -0.58
C TYR A 33 22.88 -17.86 -1.77
N ALA A 34 22.61 -16.57 -1.97
CA ALA A 34 23.30 -15.76 -2.97
C ALA A 34 24.59 -15.17 -2.40
N THR A 35 25.63 -15.07 -3.22
CA THR A 35 26.93 -14.49 -2.82
C THR A 35 26.94 -12.96 -2.93
N LYS A 36 27.79 -12.29 -2.13
CA LYS A 36 27.87 -10.81 -2.11
C LYS A 36 28.19 -10.24 -3.50
N GLY A 37 27.28 -9.42 -4.03
CA GLY A 37 27.39 -8.81 -5.35
C GLY A 37 26.92 -9.67 -6.52
N GLN A 38 26.42 -10.89 -6.30
CA GLN A 38 25.79 -11.71 -7.34
C GLN A 38 24.53 -11.04 -7.91
N TRP A 39 23.79 -10.32 -7.06
CA TRP A 39 22.55 -9.60 -7.41
C TRP A 39 22.65 -8.12 -6.98
N PRO A 40 23.51 -7.32 -7.66
CA PRO A 40 23.89 -5.98 -7.21
C PRO A 40 22.78 -4.92 -7.35
N TRP A 41 21.60 -5.32 -7.82
CA TRP A 41 20.38 -4.49 -7.89
C TRP A 41 19.42 -4.73 -6.73
N MET A 42 19.70 -5.62 -5.78
CA MET A 42 18.88 -5.77 -4.57
C MET A 42 18.94 -4.50 -3.70
N ALA A 43 17.77 -4.03 -3.27
CA ALA A 43 17.62 -2.86 -2.43
C ALA A 43 16.59 -3.11 -1.30
N PRO A 44 16.96 -3.76 -0.19
CA PRO A 44 16.08 -3.94 0.96
C PRO A 44 15.64 -2.58 1.55
N LEU A 45 14.36 -2.45 1.90
CA LEU A 45 13.75 -1.27 2.49
C LEU A 45 13.52 -1.43 3.99
N PHE A 46 13.78 -0.35 4.72
CA PHE A 46 13.80 -0.30 6.17
C PHE A 46 13.01 0.90 6.72
N TYR A 47 12.40 0.73 7.88
CA TYR A 47 11.81 1.83 8.64
C TYR A 47 12.86 2.59 9.45
N HIS A 48 12.82 3.93 9.44
CA HIS A 48 13.76 4.78 10.20
C HIS A 48 13.61 4.74 11.72
N ASN A 49 12.49 4.22 12.25
CA ASN A 49 12.19 4.28 13.69
C ASN A 49 12.80 3.13 14.49
N ASP A 50 13.01 1.98 13.85
CA ASP A 50 13.43 0.71 14.45
C ASP A 50 14.45 -0.04 13.57
N ASP A 51 15.00 0.62 12.54
CA ASP A 51 15.92 0.10 11.51
C ASP A 51 15.51 -1.29 10.98
N LYS A 52 14.18 -1.53 10.90
CA LYS A 52 13.59 -2.84 10.62
C LYS A 52 13.32 -3.05 9.14
N PHE A 53 13.86 -4.12 8.58
CA PHE A 53 13.55 -4.60 7.22
C PHE A 53 12.06 -4.97 7.11
N PHE A 54 11.40 -4.51 6.04
CA PHE A 54 9.96 -4.77 5.84
C PHE A 54 9.52 -5.07 4.41
N CYS A 55 10.35 -4.77 3.41
CA CYS A 55 9.97 -4.84 2.00
C CYS A 55 11.21 -4.89 1.09
N GLY A 56 11.16 -5.66 0.01
CA GLY A 56 12.15 -5.62 -1.06
C GLY A 56 11.96 -4.42 -1.99
N SER A 57 13.03 -4.03 -2.67
CA SER A 57 12.97 -3.18 -3.86
C SER A 57 14.15 -3.49 -4.78
N THR A 58 14.14 -2.96 -6.00
CA THR A 58 15.18 -3.20 -7.01
C THR A 58 15.73 -1.90 -7.59
N ILE A 59 17.05 -1.77 -7.68
CA ILE A 59 17.72 -0.62 -8.31
C ILE A 59 17.46 -0.65 -9.82
N ILE A 60 16.79 0.39 -10.33
CA ILE A 60 16.41 0.53 -11.76
C ILE A 60 17.11 1.70 -12.44
N SER A 61 17.73 2.61 -11.69
CA SER A 61 18.58 3.69 -12.23
C SER A 61 19.45 4.30 -11.13
N LYS A 62 20.30 5.28 -11.49
CA LYS A 62 21.10 6.05 -10.54
C LYS A 62 20.30 6.84 -9.48
N GLN A 63 18.98 6.99 -9.58
CA GLN A 63 18.21 7.73 -8.58
C GLN A 63 16.86 7.09 -8.21
N HIS A 64 16.58 5.86 -8.68
CA HIS A 64 15.25 5.24 -8.50
C HIS A 64 15.34 3.77 -8.14
N LEU A 65 14.49 3.37 -7.19
CA LEU A 65 14.20 1.98 -6.83
C LEU A 65 12.76 1.64 -7.26
N LEU A 66 12.52 0.41 -7.69
CA LEU A 66 11.20 -0.13 -8.00
C LEU A 66 10.73 -1.06 -6.87
N SER A 67 9.48 -0.93 -6.43
CA SER A 67 8.85 -1.78 -5.42
C SER A 67 7.33 -1.84 -5.65
N VAL A 68 6.58 -2.41 -4.71
CA VAL A 68 5.11 -2.49 -4.71
C VAL A 68 4.48 -1.45 -3.79
N VAL A 69 3.25 -1.04 -4.11
CA VAL A 69 2.49 -0.07 -3.31
C VAL A 69 1.94 -0.71 -2.05
N ILE A 70 1.53 -1.98 -2.08
CA ILE A 70 0.89 -2.68 -0.95
C ILE A 70 1.75 -2.75 0.32
N MET A 71 3.06 -2.52 0.22
CA MET A 71 3.97 -2.36 1.37
C MET A 71 4.24 -0.89 1.76
N LEU A 72 3.99 0.07 0.86
CA LEU A 72 4.26 1.51 1.04
C LEU A 72 3.01 2.34 1.39
N THR A 73 1.81 1.88 1.02
CA THR A 73 0.53 2.36 1.57
C THR A 73 0.10 1.56 2.80
N ARG A 74 1.03 0.84 3.44
CA ARG A 74 0.80 0.33 4.79
C ARG A 74 0.81 1.50 5.78
N ILE A 75 -0.41 1.92 6.10
CA ILE A 75 -0.81 2.25 7.48
C ILE A 75 -0.06 1.31 8.44
N ARG A 76 0.32 1.79 9.63
CA ARG A 76 1.01 1.01 10.69
C ARG A 76 0.07 0.01 11.39
N ASN A 77 -0.57 -0.83 10.58
CA ASN A 77 -1.43 -1.94 10.96
C ASN A 77 -0.56 -3.08 11.47
N ASN A 78 -0.22 -2.99 12.75
CA ASN A 78 -0.18 -4.10 13.73
C ASN A 78 0.54 -3.71 15.06
N ILE A 79 0.76 -2.41 15.32
CA ILE A 79 0.91 -1.92 16.70
C ILE A 79 -0.19 -0.90 16.98
N ASP A 80 -0.14 0.31 16.43
CA ASP A 80 -1.07 1.37 16.84
C ASP A 80 -2.51 1.16 16.34
N ASP A 81 -2.70 0.71 15.10
CA ASP A 81 -4.02 0.29 14.62
C ASP A 81 -4.41 -1.12 15.10
N MET A 82 -3.47 -1.93 15.61
CA MET A 82 -3.82 -3.12 16.39
C MET A 82 -4.32 -2.73 17.78
N VAL A 83 -3.72 -1.77 18.47
CA VAL A 83 -4.26 -1.20 19.71
C VAL A 83 -5.66 -0.66 19.43
N LYS A 84 -5.85 0.14 18.38
CA LYS A 84 -7.16 0.68 18.02
C LYS A 84 -8.20 -0.36 17.60
N LYS A 85 -7.82 -1.42 16.88
CA LYS A 85 -8.73 -2.56 16.59
C LYS A 85 -8.88 -3.54 17.77
N ILE A 86 -7.97 -3.52 18.74
CA ILE A 86 -8.10 -4.14 20.08
C ILE A 86 -8.81 -3.17 21.05
N GLU A 87 -9.32 -2.03 20.57
CA GLU A 87 -10.35 -1.22 21.21
C GLU A 87 -11.71 -1.41 20.50
N GLU A 88 -11.75 -1.31 19.17
CA GLU A 88 -12.99 -1.41 18.36
C GLU A 88 -13.48 -2.86 18.15
N ASN A 89 -12.65 -3.75 17.59
CA ASN A 89 -12.98 -5.17 17.48
C ASN A 89 -12.83 -5.90 18.83
N ASN A 90 -12.52 -5.14 19.88
CA ASN A 90 -12.68 -5.54 21.26
C ASN A 90 -14.03 -5.08 21.85
N ARG A 91 -14.93 -4.45 21.08
CA ARG A 91 -16.39 -4.46 21.35
C ARG A 91 -17.07 -5.70 20.82
N MET A 92 -16.64 -6.24 19.68
CA MET A 92 -16.89 -7.64 19.33
C MET A 92 -15.71 -8.57 19.68
N THR A 93 -14.91 -8.16 20.68
CA THR A 93 -14.36 -9.02 21.74
C THR A 93 -14.89 -8.61 23.13
N GLN A 94 -15.96 -7.77 23.13
CA GLN A 94 -16.84 -7.44 24.24
C GLN A 94 -18.42 -7.51 23.98
N PHE A 95 -19.03 -8.54 23.29
CA PHE A 95 -20.49 -9.06 23.48
C PHE A 95 -20.78 -10.63 23.85
N GLY A 96 -20.69 -11.17 25.12
CA GLY A 96 -20.63 -12.57 25.69
C GLY A 96 -19.49 -13.14 26.69
N PHE A 97 -18.28 -12.56 26.94
CA PHE A 97 -17.02 -13.14 27.58
C PHE A 97 -16.71 -12.91 29.11
N TYR A 98 -16.29 -11.72 29.59
CA TYR A 98 -16.60 -11.16 30.94
C TYR A 98 -18.15 -11.22 31.29
N SER A 99 -18.85 -12.30 30.91
CA SER A 99 -20.15 -12.55 30.23
C SER A 99 -20.50 -14.00 30.57
N VAL A 100 -19.60 -14.90 30.17
CA VAL A 100 -19.14 -15.97 31.07
C VAL A 100 -18.71 -15.38 32.42
N SER A 101 -17.76 -14.44 32.52
CA SER A 101 -17.43 -13.80 33.81
C SER A 101 -18.51 -12.92 34.47
N ALA A 102 -19.55 -12.43 33.79
CA ALA A 102 -20.69 -11.80 34.48
C ALA A 102 -21.71 -12.84 34.91
N GLY A 103 -21.90 -13.93 34.17
CA GLY A 103 -22.60 -15.13 34.64
C GLY A 103 -21.91 -15.72 35.87
N LEU A 104 -20.58 -15.80 35.87
CA LEU A 104 -19.76 -16.22 37.01
C LEU A 104 -19.75 -15.17 38.14
N LEU A 105 -19.76 -13.86 37.85
CA LEU A 105 -19.88 -12.81 38.86
C LEU A 105 -21.29 -12.78 39.46
N ILE A 106 -22.35 -13.00 38.69
CA ILE A 106 -23.73 -13.13 39.14
C ILE A 106 -23.86 -14.42 39.96
N TYR A 107 -23.29 -15.54 39.52
CA TYR A 107 -23.24 -16.80 40.27
C TYR A 107 -22.45 -16.67 41.58
N ALA A 108 -21.29 -15.99 41.57
CA ALA A 108 -20.52 -15.69 42.75
C ALA A 108 -21.26 -14.72 43.68
N CYS A 109 -21.93 -13.71 43.13
CA CYS A 109 -22.74 -12.76 43.89
C CYS A 109 -23.99 -13.39 44.48
N TYR A 110 -24.60 -14.36 43.79
CA TYR A 110 -25.70 -15.19 44.28
C TYR A 110 -25.23 -16.12 45.40
N ARG A 111 -24.09 -16.82 45.18
CA ARG A 111 -23.54 -17.82 46.10
C ARG A 111 -22.93 -17.21 47.35
N LYS A 112 -22.09 -16.18 47.25
CA LYS A 112 -21.40 -15.51 48.38
C LYS A 112 -22.10 -14.23 48.87
N ARG A 113 -23.22 -13.81 48.28
CA ARG A 113 -24.03 -12.62 48.65
C ARG A 113 -23.24 -11.33 49.03
N PRO A 114 -22.17 -10.93 48.31
CA PRO A 114 -21.34 -9.79 48.68
C PRO A 114 -22.02 -8.43 48.43
N LEU A 115 -23.19 -8.42 47.77
CA LEU A 115 -23.98 -7.23 47.42
C LEU A 115 -25.33 -7.14 48.18
N LYS A 116 -25.84 -8.25 48.73
CA LYS A 116 -27.18 -8.25 49.35
C LYS A 116 -27.06 -7.81 50.81
N LYS A 117 -27.61 -6.63 51.10
CA LYS A 117 -27.89 -6.20 52.48
C LYS A 117 -28.87 -7.16 53.16
N PHE A 118 -28.51 -7.63 54.35
CA PHE A 118 -29.39 -8.43 55.21
C PHE A 118 -30.30 -7.50 56.03
N VAL A 119 -31.58 -7.88 56.17
CA VAL A 119 -32.59 -7.10 56.90
C VAL A 119 -33.35 -7.98 57.91
N ARG A 120 -33.54 -9.27 57.62
CA ARG A 120 -34.08 -10.26 58.56
C ARG A 120 -33.03 -11.34 58.83
N ALA A 121 -33.16 -12.07 59.92
CA ALA A 121 -32.28 -13.19 60.25
C ALA A 121 -32.15 -14.19 59.08
N SER A 122 -33.28 -14.55 58.48
CA SER A 122 -33.39 -15.48 57.35
C SER A 122 -32.77 -14.97 56.02
N ASP A 123 -32.40 -13.70 55.92
CA ASP A 123 -31.63 -13.21 54.76
C ASP A 123 -30.16 -13.64 54.80
N ILE A 124 -29.64 -13.99 55.99
CA ILE A 124 -28.28 -14.51 56.23
C ILE A 124 -28.20 -15.99 55.78
N PRO A 125 -27.32 -16.36 54.83
CA PRO A 125 -27.16 -17.76 54.40
C PRO A 125 -26.55 -18.66 55.48
N ASN A 126 -26.95 -19.93 55.54
CA ASN A 126 -26.38 -20.90 56.47
C ASN A 126 -24.84 -21.03 56.35
N HIS A 127 -24.29 -20.88 55.14
CA HIS A 127 -22.83 -20.96 54.95
C HIS A 127 -22.07 -19.78 55.58
N PHE A 128 -22.71 -18.61 55.81
CA PHE A 128 -22.09 -17.52 56.56
C PHE A 128 -21.90 -17.90 58.03
N ILE A 129 -22.77 -18.74 58.57
CA ILE A 129 -22.70 -19.26 59.95
C ILE A 129 -21.67 -20.39 60.05
N THR A 130 -21.64 -21.33 59.09
CA THR A 130 -20.68 -22.46 59.13
C THR A 130 -19.25 -22.03 58.78
N GLU A 131 -19.07 -21.15 57.79
CA GLU A 131 -17.77 -20.56 57.44
C GLU A 131 -17.37 -19.37 58.35
N LYS A 132 -18.25 -18.91 59.25
CA LYS A 132 -18.04 -17.79 60.20
C LYS A 132 -17.63 -16.48 59.51
N ILE A 133 -18.28 -16.16 58.40
CA ILE A 133 -17.93 -15.02 57.55
C ILE A 133 -18.24 -13.71 58.28
N VAL A 134 -17.20 -13.00 58.69
CA VAL A 134 -17.28 -11.69 59.36
C VAL A 134 -18.08 -10.70 58.49
N GLN A 135 -19.18 -10.21 59.02
CA GLN A 135 -20.00 -9.15 58.44
C GLN A 135 -19.64 -7.79 59.01
N ARG A 136 -20.06 -6.70 58.36
CA ARG A 136 -19.88 -5.32 58.82
C ARG A 136 -21.22 -4.59 58.77
N GLY A 137 -21.38 -3.54 59.58
CA GLY A 137 -22.57 -2.70 59.54
C GLY A 137 -22.53 -1.56 60.54
N PHE A 138 -23.41 -0.59 60.35
CA PHE A 138 -23.54 0.59 61.22
C PHE A 138 -24.75 0.43 62.14
N VAL A 139 -24.61 0.68 63.44
CA VAL A 139 -25.71 0.47 64.40
C VAL A 139 -26.57 1.72 64.48
N THR A 140 -27.77 1.68 63.91
CA THR A 140 -28.65 2.86 63.75
C THR A 140 -29.49 3.18 64.98
N LYS A 141 -29.76 2.18 65.82
CA LYS A 141 -30.37 2.32 67.14
C LYS A 141 -30.19 1.02 67.93
N ILE A 142 -30.28 1.09 69.26
CA ILE A 142 -30.48 -0.09 70.10
C ILE A 142 -31.98 -0.19 70.39
N GLN A 143 -32.62 -1.27 69.92
CA GLN A 143 -34.05 -1.49 70.14
C GLN A 143 -34.26 -2.33 71.40
N PRO A 144 -34.90 -1.79 72.46
CA PRO A 144 -35.22 -2.58 73.64
C PRO A 144 -36.29 -3.63 73.32
N THR A 145 -36.21 -4.79 73.98
CA THR A 145 -37.23 -5.84 73.92
C THR A 145 -37.43 -6.45 75.30
N GLN A 146 -38.68 -6.79 75.64
CA GLN A 146 -39.02 -7.25 76.99
C GLN A 146 -38.42 -8.63 77.33
N ASN A 147 -38.31 -9.54 76.34
CA ASN A 147 -38.00 -10.95 76.58
C ASN A 147 -36.67 -11.45 75.96
N SER A 148 -36.00 -10.69 75.08
CA SER A 148 -34.80 -11.18 74.36
C SER A 148 -33.50 -10.43 74.61
N GLY A 149 -33.54 -9.37 75.43
CA GLY A 149 -32.44 -8.41 75.56
C GLY A 149 -32.36 -7.45 74.37
N PRO A 150 -31.68 -6.31 74.51
CA PRO A 150 -31.62 -5.27 73.50
C PRO A 150 -31.03 -5.75 72.17
N LEU A 151 -31.69 -5.37 71.07
CA LEU A 151 -31.32 -5.69 69.70
C LEU A 151 -30.52 -4.52 69.10
N LEU A 152 -29.32 -4.79 68.63
CA LEU A 152 -28.56 -3.85 67.82
C LEU A 152 -29.22 -3.82 66.44
N MET A 153 -29.82 -2.70 66.07
CA MET A 153 -30.40 -2.53 64.74
C MET A 153 -29.28 -2.15 63.79
N VAL A 154 -28.72 -3.14 63.10
CA VAL A 154 -27.53 -2.96 62.26
C VAL A 154 -27.95 -2.71 60.82
N ASN A 155 -27.68 -1.51 60.32
CA ASN A 155 -27.61 -1.21 58.90
C ASN A 155 -26.41 -1.99 58.32
N HIS A 156 -26.66 -3.26 57.97
CA HIS A 156 -25.66 -4.17 57.42
C HIS A 156 -25.05 -3.58 56.15
N LYS A 157 -23.73 -3.47 56.15
CA LYS A 157 -22.95 -3.07 54.99
C LYS A 157 -22.51 -4.35 54.29
N PRO A 158 -23.11 -4.72 53.14
CA PRO A 158 -22.61 -5.85 52.35
C PRO A 158 -21.15 -5.58 51.94
N PRO A 159 -20.29 -6.62 51.81
CA PRO A 159 -18.86 -6.45 51.52
C PRO A 159 -18.51 -5.56 50.31
N ILE A 160 -19.41 -5.46 49.34
CA ILE A 160 -19.34 -4.53 48.21
C ILE A 160 -20.61 -3.65 48.26
N GLY A 161 -20.43 -2.35 48.48
CA GLY A 161 -21.54 -1.38 48.58
C GLY A 161 -22.01 -0.90 47.21
N LEU A 162 -23.28 -1.15 46.89
CA LEU A 162 -23.99 -0.52 45.76
C LEU A 162 -24.95 0.57 46.26
N PRO A 163 -25.31 1.58 45.44
CA PRO A 163 -26.09 2.75 45.86
C PRO A 163 -27.59 2.49 46.15
N PHE A 164 -27.99 1.25 46.44
CA PHE A 164 -29.35 0.89 46.82
C PHE A 164 -29.65 1.31 48.27
N ARG A 165 -30.22 2.51 48.43
CA ARG A 165 -30.75 2.99 49.72
C ARG A 165 -31.96 2.15 50.15
N SER A 166 -31.70 1.22 51.06
CA SER A 166 -32.72 0.67 51.96
C SER A 166 -32.30 1.00 53.38
N ASP A 167 -33.12 1.77 54.09
CA ASP A 167 -32.80 2.24 55.45
C ASP A 167 -33.16 1.21 56.54
N GLN A 168 -33.80 0.11 56.13
CA GLN A 168 -34.12 -1.02 56.99
C GLN A 168 -32.86 -1.61 57.63
N SER A 169 -32.93 -2.00 58.91
CA SER A 169 -31.78 -2.46 59.69
C SER A 169 -32.03 -3.87 60.24
N LEU A 170 -31.01 -4.73 60.18
CA LEU A 170 -31.03 -6.10 60.67
C LEU A 170 -31.07 -6.11 62.21
N PRO A 171 -32.09 -6.72 62.86
CA PRO A 171 -32.07 -6.92 64.31
C PRO A 171 -31.05 -8.01 64.68
N ILE A 172 -29.96 -7.60 65.34
CA ILE A 172 -28.92 -8.49 65.86
C ILE A 172 -29.00 -8.55 67.39
N LYS A 173 -29.15 -9.74 67.94
CA LYS A 173 -28.94 -10.05 69.36
C LYS A 173 -27.50 -10.52 69.57
N ILE A 174 -26.84 -9.99 70.60
CA ILE A 174 -25.52 -10.48 71.01
C ILE A 174 -25.71 -11.87 71.64
N SER A 175 -25.12 -12.90 71.03
CA SER A 175 -25.36 -14.29 71.43
C SER A 175 -24.61 -14.66 72.71
N GLY A 176 -25.27 -15.49 73.54
CA GLY A 176 -24.72 -16.02 74.80
C GLY A 176 -24.85 -15.12 76.02
N ILE A 177 -25.45 -13.93 75.90
CA ILE A 177 -25.61 -12.98 77.00
C ILE A 177 -27.03 -12.43 77.10
N ASN A 178 -27.43 -12.03 78.32
CA ASN A 178 -28.57 -11.17 78.60
C ASN A 178 -28.03 -9.83 79.15
N VAL A 179 -28.42 -8.71 78.51
CA VAL A 179 -27.88 -7.37 78.80
C VAL A 179 -28.87 -6.60 79.65
N GLY A 180 -28.45 -6.16 80.84
CA GLY A 180 -29.31 -5.41 81.77
C GLY A 180 -29.45 -3.93 81.41
N ASN A 181 -30.26 -3.19 82.16
CA ASN A 181 -30.57 -1.77 81.90
C ASN A 181 -29.32 -0.88 81.77
N LEU A 182 -28.30 -1.10 82.61
CA LEU A 182 -27.03 -0.38 82.52
C LEU A 182 -26.25 -0.73 81.23
N GLY A 183 -26.30 -2.00 80.81
CA GLY A 183 -25.74 -2.46 79.55
C GLY A 183 -26.47 -1.92 78.31
N TYR A 184 -27.79 -1.70 78.38
CA TYR A 184 -28.53 -0.97 77.35
C TYR A 184 -28.05 0.48 77.23
N GLY A 185 -27.88 1.19 78.36
CA GLY A 185 -27.31 2.54 78.38
C GLY A 185 -25.90 2.60 77.78
N TRP A 186 -25.05 1.60 78.07
CA TRP A 186 -23.73 1.47 77.45
C TRP A 186 -23.82 1.23 75.94
N LEU A 187 -24.74 0.38 75.46
CA LEU A 187 -24.95 0.14 74.03
C LEU A 187 -25.41 1.41 73.29
N GLU A 188 -26.35 2.18 73.86
CA GLU A 188 -26.79 3.46 73.28
C GLU A 188 -25.71 4.55 73.32
N ALA A 189 -24.79 4.53 74.29
CA ALA A 189 -23.71 5.53 74.40
C ALA A 189 -22.45 5.19 73.59
N VAL A 190 -22.13 3.90 73.43
CA VAL A 190 -20.84 3.44 72.88
C VAL A 190 -20.97 2.77 71.51
N VAL A 191 -22.07 2.08 71.24
CA VAL A 191 -22.20 1.19 70.06
C VAL A 191 -23.10 1.79 68.98
N LYS A 192 -24.14 2.53 69.38
CA LYS A 192 -24.98 3.32 68.48
C LYS A 192 -24.15 4.36 67.72
N ASP A 193 -24.53 4.59 66.47
CA ASP A 193 -23.85 5.49 65.53
C ASP A 193 -22.34 5.22 65.43
N LYS A 194 -21.99 3.93 65.54
CA LYS A 194 -20.65 3.37 65.28
C LYS A 194 -20.77 2.16 64.36
N GLU A 195 -19.61 1.78 63.82
CA GLU A 195 -19.49 0.64 62.94
C GLU A 195 -19.01 -0.61 63.70
N VAL A 196 -19.72 -1.71 63.50
CA VAL A 196 -19.44 -3.01 64.09
C VAL A 196 -19.11 -4.03 63.01
N THR A 197 -18.28 -5.02 63.36
CA THR A 197 -18.31 -6.31 62.69
C THR A 197 -19.12 -7.32 63.50
N PHE A 198 -19.67 -8.33 62.84
CA PHE A 198 -20.37 -9.42 63.52
C PHE A 198 -20.20 -10.77 62.83
N ILE A 199 -20.18 -11.84 63.62
CA ILE A 199 -20.08 -13.23 63.14
C ILE A 199 -21.39 -13.94 63.53
N PRO A 200 -22.24 -14.33 62.57
CA PRO A 200 -23.54 -14.91 62.87
C PRO A 200 -23.39 -16.35 63.39
N PHE A 201 -24.12 -16.67 64.46
CA PHE A 201 -24.20 -17.99 65.09
C PHE A 201 -25.58 -18.67 64.93
N SER A 202 -26.62 -17.91 64.59
CA SER A 202 -27.93 -18.44 64.19
C SER A 202 -28.73 -17.44 63.34
N ASN A 203 -29.51 -17.97 62.41
CA ASN A 203 -30.48 -17.28 61.57
C ASN A 203 -31.92 -17.84 61.71
N SER A 204 -32.15 -18.80 62.61
CA SER A 204 -33.38 -19.61 62.69
C SER A 204 -34.53 -18.97 63.48
N GLY A 205 -34.35 -17.74 63.99
CA GLY A 205 -35.36 -16.98 64.73
C GLY A 205 -35.80 -15.71 63.99
N SER A 206 -36.61 -14.89 64.64
CA SER A 206 -36.97 -13.55 64.13
C SER A 206 -35.76 -12.59 64.05
N ASN A 207 -34.82 -12.73 64.99
CA ASN A 207 -33.61 -11.92 65.11
C ASN A 207 -32.36 -12.76 64.80
N ALA A 208 -31.32 -12.14 64.26
CA ALA A 208 -30.04 -12.80 64.05
C ALA A 208 -29.27 -12.88 65.38
N GLU A 209 -28.71 -14.04 65.72
CA GLU A 209 -27.78 -14.13 66.86
C GLU A 209 -26.33 -14.11 66.37
N ALA A 210 -25.49 -13.25 66.96
CA ALA A 210 -24.09 -13.09 66.55
C ALA A 210 -23.14 -12.76 67.71
N GLN A 211 -21.85 -13.05 67.52
CA GLN A 211 -20.77 -12.33 68.22
C GLN A 211 -20.57 -10.99 67.52
N VAL A 212 -20.42 -9.89 68.27
CA VAL A 212 -20.32 -8.53 67.72
C VAL A 212 -19.07 -7.85 68.26
N PHE A 213 -18.33 -7.16 67.40
CA PHE A 213 -17.12 -6.40 67.72
C PHE A 213 -17.27 -4.95 67.26
N LEU A 214 -16.82 -4.01 68.08
CA LEU A 214 -16.77 -2.59 67.77
C LEU A 214 -15.42 -2.23 67.12
N ILE A 215 -15.48 -1.42 66.06
CA ILE A 215 -14.33 -0.96 65.28
C ILE A 215 -14.02 0.50 65.68
N GLU A 216 -13.10 0.73 66.62
CA GLU A 216 -12.68 2.09 66.98
C GLU A 216 -11.60 2.65 66.03
N ASP A 217 -10.67 1.80 65.60
CA ASP A 217 -9.48 2.13 64.82
C ASP A 217 -9.05 0.89 64.00
N PRO A 218 -8.87 0.98 62.67
CA PRO A 218 -8.44 -0.15 61.83
C PRO A 218 -7.10 -0.78 62.20
N LEU A 219 -6.21 -0.04 62.88
CA LEU A 219 -4.89 -0.51 63.32
C LEU A 219 -4.93 -1.15 64.72
N LYS A 220 -6.04 -1.01 65.46
CA LYS A 220 -6.22 -1.61 66.78
C LYS A 220 -7.07 -2.89 66.70
N LYS A 221 -6.90 -3.76 67.69
CA LYS A 221 -7.63 -5.03 67.77
C LYS A 221 -9.13 -4.76 68.05
N PRO A 222 -10.08 -5.26 67.21
CA PRO A 222 -11.50 -5.03 67.41
C PRO A 222 -12.00 -5.48 68.79
N ILE A 223 -12.92 -4.71 69.36
CA ILE A 223 -13.36 -4.87 70.75
C ILE A 223 -14.65 -5.67 70.78
N ASP A 224 -14.55 -6.94 71.19
CA ASP A 224 -15.67 -7.85 71.37
C ASP A 224 -16.64 -7.27 72.42
N ILE A 225 -17.86 -6.94 71.97
CA ILE A 225 -18.87 -6.23 72.75
C ILE A 225 -19.45 -7.14 73.84
N GLY A 226 -19.62 -8.43 73.54
CA GLY A 226 -20.08 -9.40 74.53
C GLY A 226 -19.05 -9.57 75.65
N LYS A 227 -17.76 -9.61 75.30
CA LYS A 227 -16.66 -9.59 76.26
C LYS A 227 -16.60 -8.28 77.05
N ALA A 228 -16.75 -7.12 76.41
CA ALA A 228 -16.77 -5.83 77.09
C ALA A 228 -17.86 -5.80 78.16
N LEU A 229 -19.13 -6.01 77.76
CA LEU A 229 -20.29 -6.03 78.65
C LEU A 229 -20.17 -7.05 79.79
N THR A 230 -19.75 -8.29 79.52
CA THR A 230 -19.55 -9.29 80.59
C THR A 230 -18.41 -8.92 81.53
N SER A 231 -17.32 -8.31 81.05
CA SER A 231 -16.16 -7.94 81.87
C SER A 231 -16.38 -6.74 82.81
N ILE A 232 -17.39 -5.91 82.54
CA ILE A 232 -17.86 -4.81 83.40
C ILE A 232 -19.15 -5.16 84.17
N GLY A 233 -19.61 -6.42 84.11
CA GLY A 233 -20.80 -6.90 84.83
C GLY A 233 -22.14 -6.42 84.25
N PHE A 234 -22.15 -5.91 83.02
CA PHE A 234 -23.32 -5.30 82.37
C PHE A 234 -24.21 -6.28 81.60
N ALA A 235 -23.70 -7.50 81.40
CA ALA A 235 -24.45 -8.62 80.89
C ALA A 235 -24.07 -9.90 81.64
N GLN A 236 -25.05 -10.77 81.82
CA GLN A 236 -24.90 -12.11 82.40
C GLN A 236 -24.92 -13.14 81.27
N THR A 237 -24.20 -14.25 81.40
CA THR A 237 -24.25 -15.31 80.39
C THR A 237 -25.55 -16.12 80.48
N THR A 238 -26.09 -16.48 79.33
CA THR A 238 -27.30 -17.32 79.20
C THR A 238 -26.91 -18.75 78.87
N ASN A 239 -27.68 -19.75 79.36
CA ASN A 239 -27.44 -21.17 79.12
C ASN A 239 -27.01 -21.48 77.67
N ILE A 240 -25.77 -21.92 77.53
CA ILE A 240 -25.06 -22.06 76.26
C ILE A 240 -25.50 -23.36 75.58
N PRO A 241 -26.03 -23.33 74.34
CA PRO A 241 -26.29 -24.56 73.59
C PRO A 241 -24.98 -25.33 73.34
N GLN A 242 -25.00 -26.66 73.51
CA GLN A 242 -23.83 -27.53 73.22
C GLN A 242 -23.54 -27.61 71.72
N LYS A 243 -23.03 -26.52 71.13
CA LYS A 243 -22.57 -26.49 69.74
C LYS A 243 -21.27 -27.31 69.64
N LYS A 244 -21.22 -28.24 68.69
CA LYS A 244 -20.01 -29.03 68.34
C LYS A 244 -18.86 -28.20 67.75
N ASP A 245 -19.04 -26.88 67.61
CA ASP A 245 -18.03 -25.96 67.10
C ASP A 245 -17.09 -25.44 68.20
N ASN A 246 -15.81 -25.81 68.09
CA ASN A 246 -14.73 -25.35 68.97
C ASN A 246 -14.58 -23.83 69.03
N TYR A 247 -14.92 -23.09 67.97
CA TYR A 247 -14.85 -21.62 67.98
C TYR A 247 -15.94 -21.02 68.87
N ALA A 248 -17.20 -21.39 68.66
CA ALA A 248 -18.32 -21.00 69.52
C ALA A 248 -18.07 -21.38 70.98
N GLN A 249 -17.58 -22.60 71.26
CA GLN A 249 -17.20 -23.01 72.62
C GLN A 249 -16.12 -22.11 73.24
N LYS A 250 -15.11 -21.69 72.47
CA LYS A 250 -14.04 -20.79 72.96
C LYS A 250 -14.58 -19.39 73.27
N TYR A 251 -15.48 -18.85 72.45
CA TYR A 251 -16.19 -17.59 72.72
C TYR A 251 -17.03 -17.67 74.00
N PHE A 252 -17.90 -18.68 74.13
CA PHE A 252 -18.78 -18.80 75.30
C PHE A 252 -18.00 -19.06 76.60
N LYS A 253 -16.95 -19.90 76.58
CA LYS A 253 -16.02 -20.06 77.72
C LYS A 253 -15.35 -18.74 78.11
N GLN A 254 -14.99 -17.91 77.13
CA GLN A 254 -14.41 -16.60 77.41
C GLN A 254 -15.42 -15.64 78.05
N LEU A 255 -16.68 -15.62 77.60
CA LEU A 255 -17.75 -14.83 78.23
C LEU A 255 -17.98 -15.24 79.69
N GLN A 256 -18.12 -16.54 79.95
CA GLN A 256 -18.32 -17.09 81.29
C GLN A 256 -17.14 -16.74 82.22
N SER A 257 -15.90 -16.80 81.71
CA SER A 257 -14.70 -16.33 82.42
C SER A 257 -14.74 -14.83 82.73
N ASN A 258 -15.16 -13.98 81.77
CA ASN A 258 -15.29 -12.54 82.01
C ASN A 258 -16.36 -12.23 83.06
N GLU A 259 -17.51 -12.91 83.02
CA GLU A 259 -18.60 -12.71 83.98
C GLU A 259 -18.19 -13.15 85.39
N SER A 260 -17.57 -14.33 85.54
CA SER A 260 -17.02 -14.78 86.81
C SER A 260 -15.99 -13.78 87.36
N THR A 261 -15.16 -13.20 86.48
CA THR A 261 -14.22 -12.12 86.83
C THR A 261 -14.96 -10.86 87.29
N ALA A 262 -16.01 -10.43 86.58
CA ALA A 262 -16.77 -9.23 86.93
C ALA A 262 -17.58 -9.38 88.24
N LYS A 263 -18.10 -10.58 88.51
CA LYS A 263 -18.74 -10.93 89.79
C LYS A 263 -17.72 -10.90 90.94
N PHE A 264 -16.57 -11.56 90.78
CA PHE A 264 -15.50 -11.60 91.79
C PHE A 264 -14.93 -10.22 92.14
N PHE A 265 -14.76 -9.35 91.14
CA PHE A 265 -14.25 -7.99 91.33
C PHE A 265 -15.36 -6.91 91.46
N HIS A 266 -16.62 -7.30 91.70
CA HIS A 266 -17.77 -6.39 91.90
C HIS A 266 -17.92 -5.24 90.87
N LYS A 267 -17.54 -5.47 89.60
CA LYS A 267 -17.29 -4.41 88.61
C LYS A 267 -18.51 -3.62 88.09
N GLY A 268 -19.71 -3.90 88.61
CA GLY A 268 -20.92 -3.13 88.32
C GLY A 268 -20.99 -1.75 88.99
N GLN A 269 -20.00 -1.39 89.83
CA GLN A 269 -19.90 -0.07 90.46
C GLN A 269 -18.87 0.81 89.71
N TRP A 270 -19.34 1.91 89.12
CA TRP A 270 -18.61 2.78 88.17
C TRP A 270 -17.50 3.66 88.77
N SER A 271 -16.95 3.36 89.94
CA SER A 271 -15.94 4.23 90.59
C SER A 271 -14.52 4.05 90.06
N ASN A 272 -14.18 2.89 89.45
CA ASN A 272 -12.81 2.58 89.02
C ASN A 272 -12.75 1.84 87.67
N LEU A 273 -12.66 2.59 86.57
CA LEU A 273 -12.28 2.05 85.25
C LEU A 273 -10.77 2.18 85.02
N PRO A 274 -10.04 1.09 84.67
CA PRO A 274 -8.64 1.18 84.25
C PRO A 274 -8.49 1.98 82.94
N GLU A 275 -7.37 2.70 82.79
CA GLU A 275 -7.08 3.66 81.70
C GLU A 275 -7.27 3.15 80.26
N LYS A 276 -7.27 1.82 80.07
CA LYS A 276 -7.28 1.10 78.79
C LYS A 276 -8.49 1.35 77.88
N PHE A 277 -9.44 2.16 78.34
CA PHE A 277 -10.74 2.43 77.70
C PHE A 277 -11.07 3.94 77.57
N SER A 278 -10.09 4.83 77.72
CA SER A 278 -10.27 6.29 77.70
C SER A 278 -10.85 6.87 76.39
N TRP A 279 -10.72 6.13 75.29
CA TRP A 279 -11.00 6.58 73.93
C TRP A 279 -12.51 6.59 73.58
N MET A 280 -13.34 5.74 74.23
CA MET A 280 -14.83 5.76 74.14
C MET A 280 -15.42 7.15 74.44
N ARG A 281 -14.69 7.98 75.19
CA ARG A 281 -15.06 9.36 75.57
C ARG A 281 -15.11 10.35 74.38
N LYS A 282 -14.70 9.97 73.17
CA LYS A 282 -14.60 10.83 71.97
C LYS A 282 -15.65 10.57 70.88
N GLY A 283 -16.73 9.86 71.17
CA GLY A 283 -17.66 9.34 70.14
C GLY A 283 -18.54 10.33 69.35
N CYS A 284 -18.42 11.65 69.53
CA CYS A 284 -19.52 12.59 69.24
C CYS A 284 -19.37 13.53 68.02
N GLU A 285 -18.25 13.54 67.29
CA GLU A 285 -17.96 14.60 66.29
C GLU A 285 -17.57 14.06 64.89
N GLY A 286 -18.19 14.62 63.84
CA GLY A 286 -17.68 14.58 62.45
C GLY A 286 -18.23 13.51 61.50
N ILE A 287 -19.13 13.91 60.59
CA ILE A 287 -19.52 13.16 59.38
C ILE A 287 -19.53 14.14 58.21
N LEU A 288 -18.84 13.87 57.08
CA LEU A 288 -19.25 14.39 55.77
C LEU A 288 -18.59 13.66 54.57
N PHE A 289 -19.40 13.37 53.54
CA PHE A 289 -19.09 13.16 52.11
C PHE A 289 -17.87 12.32 51.66
N THR A 290 -18.12 11.01 51.57
CA THR A 290 -17.91 10.24 50.30
C THR A 290 -19.05 10.61 49.30
N LEU A 291 -19.06 10.36 47.98
CA LEU A 291 -18.33 9.51 47.01
C LEU A 291 -18.51 10.20 45.60
N MET A 292 -18.49 9.66 44.36
CA MET A 292 -18.99 8.41 43.75
C MET A 292 -18.64 8.40 42.21
N PRO A 293 -19.09 7.46 41.35
CA PRO A 293 -18.48 6.15 41.07
C PRO A 293 -18.03 5.94 39.59
N HIS A 294 -17.48 4.74 39.30
CA HIS A 294 -17.43 4.16 37.95
C HIS A 294 -18.33 2.91 37.82
N HIS A 295 -19.15 2.87 36.78
CA HIS A 295 -19.66 1.65 36.12
C HIS A 295 -19.68 1.95 34.60
N MET A 296 -19.39 1.03 33.67
CA MET A 296 -19.41 -0.44 33.71
C MET A 296 -18.35 -1.03 32.74
N ARG A 297 -17.89 -2.27 32.97
CA ARG A 297 -17.52 -3.21 31.88
C ARG A 297 -18.80 -3.99 31.49
N VAL A 298 -18.94 -4.71 30.37
CA VAL A 298 -18.39 -6.06 30.02
C VAL A 298 -19.02 -6.51 28.63
N PRO A 299 -18.88 -7.73 28.00
CA PRO A 299 -17.80 -8.62 27.35
C PRO A 299 -18.19 -9.48 26.05
N LEU A 300 -17.45 -10.42 25.29
CA LEU A 300 -17.76 -11.31 24.00
C LEU A 300 -18.10 -12.87 23.92
N LEU A 301 -19.02 -13.30 23.01
CA LEU A 301 -18.94 -14.45 22.03
C LEU A 301 -19.53 -13.96 20.66
N VAL A 302 -19.08 -14.19 19.40
CA VAL A 302 -18.42 -15.27 18.60
C VAL A 302 -17.61 -14.68 17.37
N PRO A 303 -16.96 -15.45 16.43
CA PRO A 303 -15.86 -14.93 15.56
C PRO A 303 -16.08 -14.88 14.01
N SER A 304 -14.99 -14.57 13.28
CA SER A 304 -14.71 -14.66 11.83
C SER A 304 -14.88 -13.38 10.96
N HIS A 305 -14.20 -13.38 9.82
CA HIS A 305 -13.67 -12.18 9.15
C HIS A 305 -14.46 -11.75 7.91
N CYS A 306 -14.96 -10.52 7.89
CA CYS A 306 -15.15 -9.72 6.67
C CYS A 306 -15.25 -8.21 7.01
N PHE A 307 -15.46 -7.40 5.97
CA PHE A 307 -15.68 -5.94 5.97
C PHE A 307 -14.46 -5.01 6.15
N LYS A 308 -14.28 -4.19 5.10
CA LYS A 308 -13.39 -3.04 4.95
C LYS A 308 -13.62 -1.98 6.02
N ASN A 309 -12.56 -1.37 6.55
CA ASN A 309 -12.59 0.06 6.86
C ASN A 309 -12.23 0.84 5.60
N LYS A 310 -13.26 1.26 4.85
CA LYS A 310 -13.13 2.30 3.83
C LYS A 310 -12.84 3.64 4.53
N GLY A 311 -11.59 4.07 4.57
CA GLY A 311 -11.20 5.26 5.32
C GLY A 311 -9.92 5.92 4.81
N ASP A 312 -8.79 5.54 5.38
CA ASP A 312 -7.58 6.36 5.37
C ASP A 312 -6.35 5.58 4.87
N SER A 313 -5.93 5.84 3.63
CA SER A 313 -4.78 5.20 2.99
C SER A 313 -3.59 6.15 2.94
N SER A 314 -3.17 6.65 4.10
CA SER A 314 -1.96 7.46 4.25
C SER A 314 -0.72 6.68 3.77
N THR A 315 -0.10 7.13 2.69
CA THR A 315 1.18 6.59 2.20
C THR A 315 2.28 6.88 3.23
N LEU A 316 3.24 5.96 3.40
CA LEU A 316 4.42 6.21 4.23
C LEU A 316 5.14 7.49 3.77
N ALA A 317 5.33 8.44 4.69
CA ALA A 317 6.10 9.65 4.38
C ALA A 317 7.54 9.26 3.98
N PRO A 318 8.14 9.86 2.92
CA PRO A 318 9.45 9.46 2.42
C PRO A 318 10.55 9.44 3.48
N ASN A 319 10.50 10.37 4.44
CA ASN A 319 11.43 10.46 5.56
C ASN A 319 11.28 9.36 6.63
N ARG A 320 10.33 8.42 6.49
CA ARG A 320 10.20 7.22 7.35
C ARG A 320 10.81 5.96 6.75
N VAL A 321 11.28 6.01 5.50
CA VAL A 321 11.85 4.87 4.77
C VAL A 321 13.27 5.19 4.30
N TYR A 322 14.15 4.20 4.36
CA TYR A 322 15.46 4.23 3.71
C TYR A 322 15.80 2.85 3.13
N SER A 323 16.90 2.76 2.37
CA SER A 323 17.43 1.48 1.86
C SER A 323 18.91 1.31 2.20
N LEU A 324 19.35 0.07 2.44
CA LEU A 324 20.77 -0.30 2.50
C LEU A 324 21.14 -1.00 1.20
N LEU A 325 21.89 -0.31 0.33
CA LEU A 325 22.29 -0.82 -0.97
C LEU A 325 23.67 -1.49 -0.86
N GLY A 326 23.86 -2.63 -1.52
CA GLY A 326 25.14 -3.37 -1.50
C GLY A 326 25.43 -4.18 -0.23
N ILE A 327 24.47 -4.26 0.70
CA ILE A 327 24.48 -5.15 1.87
C ILE A 327 24.33 -6.61 1.45
N HIS A 328 24.97 -7.53 2.17
CA HIS A 328 24.83 -8.98 1.97
C HIS A 328 24.30 -9.72 3.20
N ASP A 329 24.69 -9.36 4.42
CA ASP A 329 24.11 -9.90 5.65
C ASP A 329 23.40 -8.77 6.40
N LEU A 330 22.09 -8.89 6.64
CA LEU A 330 21.34 -7.82 7.34
C LEU A 330 21.77 -7.67 8.80
N ASN A 331 22.41 -8.67 9.39
CA ASN A 331 23.01 -8.60 10.72
C ASN A 331 24.37 -7.85 10.72
N LYS A 332 24.91 -7.46 9.56
CA LYS A 332 26.21 -6.80 9.40
C LYS A 332 26.09 -5.50 8.58
N THR A 333 25.58 -4.46 9.21
CA THR A 333 25.38 -3.15 8.57
C THR A 333 26.66 -2.33 8.36
N ASP A 334 27.81 -2.85 8.78
CA ASP A 334 29.16 -2.27 8.68
C ASP A 334 29.98 -2.78 7.49
N GLU A 335 29.47 -3.73 6.69
CA GLU A 335 30.21 -4.30 5.55
C GLU A 335 30.67 -3.21 4.56
N ARG A 336 31.92 -3.34 4.08
CA ARG A 336 32.44 -2.47 3.00
C ARG A 336 31.53 -2.49 1.78
N GLY A 337 31.24 -1.29 1.27
CA GLY A 337 30.43 -1.08 0.06
C GLY A 337 28.94 -0.83 0.29
N ILE A 338 28.46 -0.86 1.54
CA ILE A 338 27.07 -0.47 1.88
C ILE A 338 26.86 1.03 1.67
N VAL A 339 25.68 1.40 1.15
CA VAL A 339 25.21 2.80 1.04
C VAL A 339 23.81 2.93 1.66
N ARG A 340 23.67 3.74 2.72
CA ARG A 340 22.37 4.08 3.34
C ARG A 340 21.67 5.18 2.50
N ALA A 341 20.84 4.76 1.57
CA ALA A 341 20.14 5.64 0.61
C ALA A 341 18.83 6.17 1.20
N GLN A 342 18.71 7.50 1.27
CA GLN A 342 17.51 8.20 1.76
C GLN A 342 16.47 8.37 0.63
N ILE A 343 15.18 8.23 0.95
CA ILE A 343 14.09 8.41 0.00
C ILE A 343 13.60 9.86 0.02
N SER A 344 13.64 10.54 -1.13
CA SER A 344 13.13 11.91 -1.29
C SER A 344 11.64 11.97 -1.63
N ASN A 345 11.14 10.97 -2.36
CA ASN A 345 9.74 10.89 -2.78
C ASN A 345 9.33 9.44 -3.05
N ILE A 346 8.06 9.11 -2.82
CA ILE A 346 7.45 7.82 -3.19
C ILE A 346 6.36 8.12 -4.21
N ILE A 347 6.49 7.54 -5.41
CA ILE A 347 5.60 7.75 -6.54
C ILE A 347 4.78 6.47 -6.75
N ILE A 348 3.48 6.56 -6.54
CA ILE A 348 2.52 5.47 -6.65
C ILE A 348 1.84 5.52 -8.02
N HIS A 349 1.55 4.37 -8.62
CA HIS A 349 0.78 4.31 -9.86
C HIS A 349 -0.66 4.82 -9.65
N SER A 350 -1.15 5.70 -10.54
CA SER A 350 -2.47 6.35 -10.45
C SER A 350 -3.63 5.37 -10.24
N ASP A 351 -3.52 4.21 -10.88
CA ASP A 351 -4.59 3.21 -10.94
C ASP A 351 -4.64 2.34 -9.68
N TRP A 352 -3.61 2.37 -8.82
CA TRP A 352 -3.64 1.69 -7.53
C TRP A 352 -4.75 2.27 -6.66
N SER A 353 -5.58 1.40 -6.09
CA SER A 353 -6.57 1.84 -5.12
C SER A 353 -6.86 0.75 -4.11
N SER A 354 -6.54 1.05 -2.85
CA SER A 354 -6.97 0.30 -1.65
C SER A 354 -8.49 0.05 -1.52
N GLN A 355 -9.31 0.62 -2.41
CA GLN A 355 -10.76 0.43 -2.44
C GLN A 355 -11.21 -0.62 -3.46
N LYS A 356 -10.37 -0.94 -4.47
CA LYS A 356 -10.56 -2.06 -5.39
C LYS A 356 -10.41 -3.39 -4.63
N GLU A 357 -10.94 -4.47 -5.21
CA GLU A 357 -10.66 -5.83 -4.71
C GLU A 357 -9.43 -6.43 -5.40
N THR A 358 -9.05 -5.91 -6.57
CA THR A 358 -7.85 -6.27 -7.32
C THR A 358 -6.64 -5.43 -6.90
N TYR A 359 -5.46 -6.04 -6.92
CA TYR A 359 -4.17 -5.36 -6.74
C TYR A 359 -3.61 -4.82 -8.07
N ASP A 360 -4.52 -4.41 -8.95
CA ASP A 360 -4.18 -3.75 -10.22
C ASP A 360 -3.47 -2.41 -9.98
N GLY A 361 -2.30 -2.24 -10.59
CA GLY A 361 -1.45 -1.06 -10.39
C GLY A 361 -0.53 -1.13 -9.17
N ASP A 362 -0.29 -2.30 -8.58
CA ASP A 362 0.62 -2.46 -7.42
C ASP A 362 2.12 -2.30 -7.80
N ILE A 363 2.51 -1.08 -8.17
CA ILE A 363 3.86 -0.67 -8.54
C ILE A 363 4.17 0.75 -8.03
N ALA A 364 5.34 0.92 -7.45
CA ALA A 364 5.83 2.17 -6.87
C ALA A 364 7.28 2.44 -7.25
N ILE A 365 7.61 3.72 -7.45
CA ILE A 365 8.98 4.21 -7.65
C ILE A 365 9.40 5.05 -6.44
N LEU A 366 10.47 4.64 -5.79
CA LEU A 366 11.09 5.40 -4.70
C LEU A 366 12.26 6.20 -5.30
N ARG A 367 12.15 7.53 -5.27
CA ARG A 367 13.21 8.44 -5.72
C ARG A 367 14.18 8.68 -4.57
N LEU A 368 15.47 8.47 -4.83
CA LEU A 368 16.55 8.70 -3.88
C LEU A 368 16.91 10.18 -3.79
N VAL A 369 17.27 10.66 -2.60
CA VAL A 369 17.79 12.02 -2.37
C VAL A 369 19.06 12.25 -3.20
N ASN A 370 20.04 11.34 -3.06
CA ASN A 370 21.32 11.40 -3.74
C ASN A 370 21.36 10.42 -4.92
N LYS A 371 22.14 10.77 -5.96
CA LYS A 371 22.43 9.85 -7.07
C LYS A 371 23.48 8.80 -6.65
N LEU A 372 23.27 7.57 -7.08
CA LEU A 372 24.15 6.44 -6.80
C LEU A 372 25.43 6.49 -7.65
N VAL A 373 26.55 6.18 -7.02
CA VAL A 373 27.78 5.75 -7.68
C VAL A 373 27.73 4.23 -7.77
N PHE A 374 27.76 3.68 -8.98
CA PHE A 374 27.71 2.23 -9.17
C PHE A 374 29.06 1.58 -8.84
N THR A 375 29.01 0.44 -8.16
CA THR A 375 30.17 -0.33 -7.68
C THR A 375 30.11 -1.76 -8.23
N ASN A 376 30.85 -2.70 -7.63
CA ASN A 376 30.68 -4.14 -7.91
C ASN A 376 29.52 -4.76 -7.10
N TYR A 377 28.93 -4.01 -6.17
CA TYR A 377 27.86 -4.45 -5.27
C TYR A 377 26.57 -3.64 -5.42
N ILE A 378 26.61 -2.53 -6.16
CA ILE A 378 25.50 -1.60 -6.42
C ILE A 378 25.47 -1.30 -7.92
N GLN A 379 24.52 -1.90 -8.65
CA GLN A 379 24.33 -1.73 -10.10
C GLN A 379 22.82 -1.81 -10.42
N PRO A 380 22.33 -1.24 -11.53
CA PRO A 380 20.92 -1.32 -11.89
C PRO A 380 20.59 -2.64 -12.61
N VAL A 381 19.38 -3.15 -12.43
CA VAL A 381 18.79 -4.16 -13.33
C VAL A 381 18.42 -3.52 -14.68
N CYS A 382 18.32 -4.29 -15.76
CA CYS A 382 17.72 -3.76 -16.98
C CYS A 382 16.19 -3.68 -16.85
N LEU A 383 15.60 -2.65 -17.44
CA LEU A 383 14.15 -2.54 -17.62
C LEU A 383 13.72 -3.25 -18.91
N PRO A 384 12.57 -3.95 -18.93
CA PRO A 384 12.09 -4.70 -20.10
C PRO A 384 11.46 -3.80 -21.15
N SER A 385 11.25 -4.33 -22.36
CA SER A 385 10.39 -3.69 -23.35
C SER A 385 8.91 -3.90 -23.03
N SER A 386 8.04 -2.97 -23.43
CA SER A 386 6.58 -3.04 -23.16
C SER A 386 5.87 -4.23 -23.80
N ASN A 387 6.51 -4.87 -24.79
CA ASN A 387 6.03 -6.06 -25.52
C ASN A 387 6.72 -7.37 -25.05
N MET A 388 7.58 -7.35 -24.03
CA MET A 388 8.25 -8.54 -23.54
C MET A 388 7.23 -9.55 -22.99
N ASN A 389 7.35 -10.82 -23.40
CA ASN A 389 6.54 -11.91 -22.84
C ASN A 389 6.94 -12.18 -21.37
N VAL A 390 5.94 -12.49 -20.54
CA VAL A 390 6.11 -12.83 -19.12
C VAL A 390 5.45 -14.15 -18.72
N PHE A 391 4.78 -14.85 -19.65
CA PHE A 391 4.17 -16.16 -19.42
C PHE A 391 5.08 -17.27 -19.95
N GLU A 392 5.12 -18.42 -19.29
CA GLU A 392 5.95 -19.57 -19.68
C GLU A 392 7.47 -19.24 -19.74
N VAL A 393 7.94 -18.37 -18.84
CA VAL A 393 9.36 -17.99 -18.74
C VAL A 393 9.96 -18.31 -17.37
N ASP A 394 11.18 -18.86 -17.37
CA ASP A 394 11.95 -19.08 -16.16
C ASP A 394 12.55 -17.76 -15.64
N GLY A 395 12.15 -17.38 -14.43
CA GLY A 395 12.71 -16.25 -13.69
C GLY A 395 13.56 -16.69 -12.50
N THR A 396 14.34 -15.74 -11.98
CA THR A 396 14.97 -15.86 -10.66
C THR A 396 14.42 -14.77 -9.73
N VAL A 397 13.85 -15.19 -8.60
CA VAL A 397 13.54 -14.30 -7.48
C VAL A 397 14.71 -14.32 -6.51
N VAL A 398 14.98 -13.17 -5.89
CA VAL A 398 16.04 -12.99 -4.89
C VAL A 398 15.51 -12.13 -3.77
N GLY A 399 15.74 -12.53 -2.52
CA GLY A 399 15.12 -11.90 -1.37
C GLY A 399 15.81 -12.26 -0.05
N TYR A 400 15.25 -11.75 1.05
CA TYR A 400 15.72 -11.95 2.43
C TYR A 400 14.67 -12.69 3.28
N GLY A 401 13.81 -13.47 2.60
CA GLY A 401 12.62 -14.15 3.11
C GLY A 401 12.67 -14.58 4.57
N LEU A 402 11.81 -13.96 5.37
CA LEU A 402 11.64 -14.26 6.79
C LEU A 402 10.90 -15.59 6.94
N SER A 403 11.63 -16.67 7.18
CA SER A 403 11.10 -17.94 7.66
C SER A 403 10.59 -17.78 9.10
N ASP A 404 9.46 -18.42 9.44
CA ASP A 404 8.96 -18.47 10.83
C ASP A 404 9.74 -19.50 11.69
N ASP A 405 10.63 -20.28 11.07
CA ASP A 405 11.46 -21.28 11.73
C ASP A 405 12.58 -20.65 12.56
N THR A 406 12.38 -20.64 13.88
CA THR A 406 13.30 -20.08 14.89
C THR A 406 14.75 -20.60 14.85
N ALA A 407 15.04 -21.67 14.11
CA ALA A 407 16.39 -22.21 13.93
C ALA A 407 17.24 -21.42 12.91
N GLU A 408 16.64 -20.83 11.86
CA GLU A 408 17.39 -20.09 10.82
C GLU A 408 17.80 -18.66 11.22
N ALA A 409 17.30 -18.16 12.36
CA ALA A 409 17.35 -16.76 12.78
C ALA A 409 18.77 -16.14 12.98
N HIS A 410 19.84 -16.88 12.72
CA HIS A 410 21.23 -16.42 12.82
C HIS A 410 21.82 -15.87 11.51
N GLU A 411 21.30 -16.23 10.33
CA GLU A 411 21.88 -15.83 9.03
C GLU A 411 20.88 -15.08 8.13
N MET A 412 20.76 -13.76 8.32
CA MET A 412 19.93 -12.89 7.46
C MET A 412 20.62 -12.55 6.12
N LYS A 413 21.04 -13.59 5.39
CA LYS A 413 21.66 -13.52 4.05
C LYS A 413 20.59 -13.73 2.96
N PRO A 414 20.77 -13.16 1.74
CA PRO A 414 19.80 -13.32 0.69
C PRO A 414 19.79 -14.76 0.15
N LYS A 415 18.58 -15.30 -0.07
CA LYS A 415 18.35 -16.55 -0.80
C LYS A 415 17.86 -16.24 -2.21
N PHE A 416 18.07 -17.14 -3.17
CA PHE A 416 17.53 -17.04 -4.53
C PHE A 416 16.84 -18.33 -4.97
N VAL A 417 15.69 -18.19 -5.64
CA VAL A 417 14.91 -19.31 -6.20
C VAL A 417 14.69 -19.10 -7.69
N ARG A 418 14.78 -20.20 -8.46
CA ARG A 418 14.29 -20.21 -9.85
C ARG A 418 12.86 -20.73 -9.85
N ILE A 419 11.98 -20.01 -10.54
CA ILE A 419 10.56 -20.31 -10.67
C ILE A 419 10.08 -19.94 -12.07
N SER A 420 9.22 -20.78 -12.64
CA SER A 420 8.60 -20.53 -13.95
C SER A 420 7.31 -19.73 -13.77
N SER A 421 7.01 -18.84 -14.72
CA SER A 421 5.68 -18.24 -14.82
C SER A 421 4.72 -19.11 -15.63
N ILE A 422 3.43 -19.03 -15.29
CA ILE A 422 2.35 -19.81 -15.91
C ILE A 422 1.37 -18.90 -16.67
N THR A 423 0.49 -19.47 -17.49
CA THR A 423 -0.55 -18.70 -18.18
C THR A 423 -1.50 -18.00 -17.20
N GLN A 424 -2.25 -17.01 -17.67
CA GLN A 424 -3.25 -16.36 -16.83
C GLN A 424 -4.36 -17.35 -16.44
N GLU A 425 -4.77 -18.18 -17.39
CA GLU A 425 -5.78 -19.22 -17.27
C GLU A 425 -5.40 -20.24 -16.17
N ASP A 426 -4.20 -20.83 -16.25
CA ASP A 426 -3.69 -21.79 -15.25
C ASP A 426 -3.58 -21.17 -13.85
N CYS A 427 -3.35 -19.87 -13.76
CA CYS A 427 -3.29 -19.18 -12.47
C CYS A 427 -4.67 -19.02 -11.82
N LEU A 428 -5.73 -18.85 -12.61
CA LEU A 428 -7.08 -18.60 -12.10
C LEU A 428 -7.87 -19.91 -11.85
N ILE A 429 -7.56 -20.99 -12.58
CA ILE A 429 -8.26 -22.28 -12.45
C ILE A 429 -8.13 -22.81 -11.01
N GLY A 430 -9.28 -22.99 -10.34
CA GLY A 430 -9.37 -23.51 -8.98
C GLY A 430 -8.84 -22.59 -7.88
N ARG A 431 -8.56 -21.31 -8.16
CA ARG A 431 -7.93 -20.37 -7.22
C ARG A 431 -8.74 -19.07 -7.05
N ASP A 432 -9.98 -19.19 -6.57
CA ASP A 432 -10.95 -18.09 -6.38
C ASP A 432 -10.37 -16.80 -5.76
N VAL A 433 -9.49 -16.95 -4.75
CA VAL A 433 -8.86 -15.78 -4.10
C VAL A 433 -7.90 -15.07 -5.04
N ILE A 434 -7.10 -15.80 -5.83
CA ILE A 434 -6.22 -15.19 -6.84
C ILE A 434 -7.06 -14.59 -7.96
N ALA A 435 -8.10 -15.29 -8.44
CA ALA A 435 -9.02 -14.78 -9.46
C ALA A 435 -9.69 -13.45 -9.06
N ARG A 436 -9.99 -13.25 -7.76
CA ARG A 436 -10.58 -12.00 -7.25
C ARG A 436 -9.57 -10.85 -7.09
N ILE A 437 -8.30 -11.13 -6.77
CA ILE A 437 -7.27 -10.08 -6.55
C ILE A 437 -6.40 -9.78 -7.78
N SER A 438 -6.36 -10.69 -8.77
CA SER A 438 -5.54 -10.58 -9.98
C SER A 438 -6.12 -9.62 -11.02
N SER A 439 -5.35 -9.31 -12.06
CA SER A 439 -5.78 -8.48 -13.20
C SER A 439 -4.94 -8.76 -14.44
N LYS A 440 -5.36 -8.24 -15.60
CA LYS A 440 -4.60 -8.35 -16.88
C LYS A 440 -3.24 -7.61 -16.89
N ARG A 441 -2.88 -6.92 -15.79
CA ARG A 441 -1.55 -6.31 -15.56
C ARG A 441 -0.76 -7.01 -14.45
N MET A 442 -1.14 -8.23 -14.12
CA MET A 442 -0.42 -9.13 -13.23
C MET A 442 -0.12 -10.43 -13.97
N PHE A 443 0.73 -11.27 -13.38
CA PHE A 443 0.96 -12.65 -13.82
C PHE A 443 1.35 -13.49 -12.60
N CYS A 444 1.45 -14.80 -12.76
CA CYS A 444 1.72 -15.71 -11.65
C CYS A 444 2.94 -16.58 -11.94
N ALA A 445 3.72 -16.86 -10.91
CA ALA A 445 4.88 -17.73 -10.98
C ALA A 445 5.14 -18.43 -9.64
N GLY A 446 5.79 -19.59 -9.68
CA GLY A 446 6.05 -20.42 -8.50
C GLY A 446 6.58 -21.79 -8.90
N SER A 447 6.98 -22.61 -7.93
CA SER A 447 7.39 -23.99 -8.16
C SER A 447 7.23 -24.84 -6.91
N ILE A 448 7.05 -26.15 -7.12
CA ILE A 448 6.97 -27.14 -6.04
C ILE A 448 8.24 -27.05 -5.18
N GLY A 449 8.05 -26.83 -3.88
CA GLY A 449 9.10 -26.64 -2.87
C GLY A 449 9.76 -25.26 -2.83
N LYS A 450 9.45 -24.31 -3.73
CA LYS A 450 10.28 -23.09 -3.92
C LYS A 450 9.46 -21.85 -4.28
N ASN A 451 9.01 -21.10 -3.26
CA ASN A 451 8.23 -19.88 -3.43
C ASN A 451 8.79 -18.69 -2.60
N PRO A 452 8.58 -17.42 -3.02
CA PRO A 452 8.96 -16.23 -2.25
C PRO A 452 8.28 -16.14 -0.86
N CYS A 453 8.98 -15.57 0.12
CA CYS A 453 8.57 -15.56 1.53
C CYS A 453 8.15 -14.17 2.05
N ARG A 454 7.79 -14.08 3.34
CA ARG A 454 7.51 -12.80 4.01
C ARG A 454 8.71 -11.85 3.92
N GLY A 455 8.45 -10.59 3.57
CA GLY A 455 9.49 -9.57 3.39
C GLY A 455 10.01 -9.45 1.96
N ASP A 456 9.84 -10.48 1.12
CA ASP A 456 10.29 -10.45 -0.28
C ASP A 456 9.37 -9.63 -1.19
N SER A 457 8.15 -9.28 -0.75
CA SER A 457 7.24 -8.36 -1.46
C SER A 457 7.96 -7.07 -1.84
N GLY A 458 7.81 -6.63 -3.09
CA GLY A 458 8.58 -5.53 -3.68
C GLY A 458 9.92 -5.94 -4.32
N GLY A 459 10.40 -7.16 -4.06
CA GLY A 459 11.51 -7.77 -4.78
C GLY A 459 11.14 -8.14 -6.23
N GLY A 460 12.15 -8.20 -7.10
CA GLY A 460 12.00 -8.47 -8.52
C GLY A 460 11.97 -9.95 -8.90
N PHE A 461 11.22 -10.26 -9.96
CA PHE A 461 11.32 -11.49 -10.75
C PHE A 461 12.19 -11.19 -11.98
N HIS A 462 13.33 -11.87 -12.09
CA HIS A 462 14.39 -11.53 -13.04
C HIS A 462 14.55 -12.58 -14.14
N VAL A 463 14.36 -12.19 -15.40
CA VAL A 463 14.64 -13.05 -16.57
C VAL A 463 15.99 -12.67 -17.17
N LYS A 464 16.79 -13.66 -17.60
CA LYS A 464 18.13 -13.43 -18.17
C LYS A 464 18.11 -13.54 -19.70
N LEU A 465 18.36 -12.45 -20.41
CA LEU A 465 18.45 -12.39 -21.87
C LEU A 465 19.77 -11.74 -22.31
N GLY A 466 20.44 -12.29 -23.33
CA GLY A 466 21.69 -11.72 -23.87
C GLY A 466 22.83 -11.58 -22.85
N GLY A 467 22.79 -12.36 -21.76
CA GLY A 467 23.71 -12.26 -20.63
C GLY A 467 23.29 -11.29 -19.51
N SER A 468 22.38 -10.35 -19.77
CA SER A 468 21.85 -9.38 -18.80
C SER A 468 20.52 -9.83 -18.17
N TYR A 469 20.28 -9.41 -16.93
CA TYR A 469 19.03 -9.63 -16.21
C TYR A 469 18.06 -8.45 -16.34
N PHE A 470 16.78 -8.76 -16.58
CA PHE A 470 15.67 -7.84 -16.75
C PHE A 470 14.61 -8.06 -15.66
N ILE A 471 14.11 -7.00 -15.03
CA ILE A 471 12.99 -7.11 -14.07
C ILE A 471 11.65 -7.11 -14.80
N VAL A 472 11.01 -8.27 -14.91
CA VAL A 472 9.71 -8.40 -15.61
C VAL A 472 8.52 -8.50 -14.66
N GLY A 473 8.76 -8.88 -13.41
CA GLY A 473 7.75 -8.92 -12.36
C GLY A 473 8.23 -8.28 -11.06
N ILE A 474 7.28 -7.86 -10.22
CA ILE A 474 7.52 -7.44 -8.84
C ILE A 474 6.58 -8.24 -7.93
N ILE A 475 7.08 -8.78 -6.83
CA ILE A 475 6.31 -9.61 -5.90
C ILE A 475 5.25 -8.75 -5.21
N SER A 476 3.97 -8.94 -5.56
CA SER A 476 2.84 -8.21 -4.97
C SER A 476 2.31 -8.95 -3.74
N SER A 477 1.75 -10.15 -3.94
CA SER A 477 1.10 -10.92 -2.87
C SER A 477 1.21 -12.42 -3.06
N SER A 478 1.55 -13.15 -2.00
CA SER A 478 1.04 -14.50 -1.78
C SER A 478 -0.42 -14.40 -1.30
N VAL A 479 -1.20 -15.48 -1.41
CA VAL A 479 -2.52 -15.57 -0.74
C VAL A 479 -2.38 -16.01 0.72
N TYR A 480 -1.28 -16.70 1.05
CA TYR A 480 -1.08 -17.39 2.32
C TYR A 480 0.03 -16.73 3.15
N ARG A 481 -0.05 -16.92 4.47
CA ARG A 481 0.85 -16.28 5.46
C ARG A 481 2.16 -17.02 5.67
N GLU A 482 2.19 -18.30 5.37
CA GLU A 482 3.30 -19.22 5.60
C GLU A 482 3.96 -19.57 4.27
N CYS A 483 5.25 -19.90 4.26
CA CYS A 483 5.99 -20.19 3.02
C CYS A 483 5.70 -21.62 2.53
N HIS A 484 4.45 -21.92 2.18
CA HIS A 484 4.05 -23.24 1.73
C HIS A 484 4.64 -23.60 0.35
N GLU A 485 4.86 -24.90 0.16
CA GLU A 485 5.69 -25.42 -0.93
C GLU A 485 5.01 -25.43 -2.31
N ASN A 486 3.67 -25.37 -2.40
CA ASN A 486 2.92 -25.74 -3.61
C ASN A 486 2.03 -24.63 -4.23
N GLU A 487 2.46 -23.36 -4.15
CA GLU A 487 1.58 -22.22 -4.47
C GLU A 487 2.20 -21.15 -5.36
N PHE A 488 1.42 -20.68 -6.35
CA PHE A 488 1.83 -19.58 -7.21
C PHE A 488 1.69 -18.24 -6.50
N VAL A 489 2.73 -17.40 -6.61
CA VAL A 489 2.75 -16.02 -6.11
C VAL A 489 2.33 -15.06 -7.24
N LEU A 490 1.64 -13.98 -6.87
CA LEU A 490 1.13 -12.97 -7.80
C LEU A 490 2.14 -11.82 -7.97
N PHE A 491 2.50 -11.54 -9.22
CA PHE A 491 3.49 -10.54 -9.62
C PHE A 491 2.86 -9.41 -10.43
N THR A 492 3.27 -8.17 -10.18
CA THR A 492 2.93 -7.02 -11.00
C THR A 492 3.72 -7.06 -12.31
N ASN A 493 3.04 -7.01 -13.46
CA ASN A 493 3.63 -7.22 -14.80
C ASN A 493 4.35 -5.96 -15.31
N VAL A 494 5.65 -5.83 -15.05
CA VAL A 494 6.45 -4.62 -15.32
C VAL A 494 6.36 -4.14 -16.78
N PRO A 495 6.44 -5.00 -17.82
CA PRO A 495 6.17 -4.60 -19.20
C PRO A 495 4.89 -3.79 -19.42
N LYS A 496 3.79 -4.10 -18.70
CA LYS A 496 2.51 -3.36 -18.81
C LYS A 496 2.52 -1.99 -18.15
N PHE A 497 3.56 -1.67 -17.37
CA PHE A 497 3.74 -0.37 -16.72
C PHE A 497 4.91 0.44 -17.29
N MET A 498 5.64 -0.07 -18.28
CA MET A 498 6.88 0.56 -18.77
C MET A 498 6.72 2.01 -19.24
N SER A 499 5.56 2.38 -19.82
CA SER A 499 5.25 3.77 -20.19
C SER A 499 5.17 4.71 -18.98
N TRP A 500 4.70 4.23 -17.83
CA TRP A 500 4.70 4.96 -16.56
C TRP A 500 6.09 4.95 -15.92
N VAL A 501 6.76 3.79 -15.90
CA VAL A 501 8.11 3.62 -15.32
C VAL A 501 9.11 4.57 -15.98
N ASN A 502 9.15 4.61 -17.32
CA ASN A 502 10.06 5.49 -18.06
C ASN A 502 9.76 6.98 -17.81
N ARG A 503 8.48 7.36 -17.72
CA ARG A 503 8.04 8.74 -17.46
C ARG A 503 8.55 9.24 -16.11
N GLU A 504 8.37 8.47 -15.04
CA GLU A 504 8.79 8.89 -13.70
C GLU A 504 10.33 8.83 -13.53
N ILE A 505 11.01 7.79 -14.04
CA ILE A 505 12.49 7.63 -13.91
C ILE A 505 13.26 8.73 -14.64
N THR A 506 12.85 9.10 -15.85
CA THR A 506 13.56 10.11 -16.66
C THR A 506 13.46 11.51 -16.07
N GLY A 507 12.64 11.71 -15.04
CA GLY A 507 12.26 13.04 -14.55
C GLY A 507 11.24 13.73 -15.46
N ASN A 508 10.75 13.04 -16.50
CA ASN A 508 9.68 13.48 -17.38
C ASN A 508 8.32 13.40 -16.67
N ARG A 509 8.20 14.04 -15.51
CA ARG A 509 6.88 14.48 -15.06
C ARG A 509 6.30 15.26 -16.22
N ILE A 510 5.18 14.78 -16.74
CA ILE A 510 4.18 15.67 -17.30
C ILE A 510 3.73 16.52 -16.10
N SER A 511 4.45 17.62 -15.85
CA SER A 511 3.91 18.73 -15.08
C SER A 511 2.58 19.09 -15.70
N GLU A 512 1.57 19.32 -14.87
CA GLU A 512 0.25 19.78 -15.31
C GLU A 512 0.44 20.81 -16.42
N TRP A 513 -0.15 20.58 -17.59
CA TRP A 513 0.01 21.47 -18.74
C TRP A 513 -0.67 22.80 -18.45
N LYS A 514 0.04 23.68 -17.74
CA LYS A 514 -0.13 25.13 -17.83
C LYS A 514 0.28 25.55 -19.23
N LEU A 515 -0.59 25.23 -20.18
CA LEU A 515 -0.71 25.96 -21.43
C LEU A 515 -1.04 27.41 -21.04
N GLU A 516 0.00 28.24 -20.97
CA GLU A 516 -0.18 29.65 -21.25
C GLU A 516 -0.78 29.77 -22.67
N PRO A 517 -1.70 30.72 -22.90
CA PRO A 517 -2.40 30.83 -24.18
C PRO A 517 -1.38 31.00 -25.32
N LEU A 518 -1.68 30.35 -26.46
CA LEU A 518 -0.87 30.48 -27.68
C LEU A 518 -0.72 31.96 -28.04
N LYS A 519 0.53 32.41 -28.18
CA LYS A 519 0.85 33.73 -28.72
C LYS A 519 0.83 33.64 -30.23
N CYS A 520 -0.36 33.74 -30.80
CA CYS A 520 -0.53 33.92 -32.24
C CYS A 520 -0.20 35.37 -32.59
N GLU A 521 1.03 35.56 -33.07
CA GLU A 521 1.47 36.82 -33.66
C GLU A 521 1.08 36.81 -35.14
N TYR A 522 0.65 37.96 -35.65
CA TYR A 522 0.26 38.15 -37.05
C TYR A 522 1.45 38.76 -37.78
N GLU A 523 2.05 38.01 -38.70
CA GLU A 523 3.13 38.50 -39.53
C GLU A 523 2.57 38.90 -40.90
N GLU A 524 2.48 40.21 -41.12
CA GLU A 524 1.95 40.82 -42.33
C GLU A 524 3.07 40.89 -43.37
N ASN A 525 3.12 39.91 -44.27
CA ASN A 525 4.18 39.75 -45.25
C ASN A 525 3.63 39.77 -46.69
N ILE A 526 4.38 40.35 -47.62
CA ILE A 526 3.83 40.92 -48.87
C ILE A 526 3.24 39.86 -49.82
N GLU A 527 3.62 38.58 -49.67
CA GLU A 527 3.09 37.47 -50.46
C GLU A 527 2.00 36.64 -49.74
N TYR A 528 1.95 36.63 -48.39
CA TYR A 528 1.05 35.76 -47.62
C TYR A 528 0.68 36.36 -46.26
N GLU A 529 -0.62 36.39 -45.92
CA GLU A 529 -1.06 36.61 -44.53
C GLU A 529 -0.80 35.35 -43.68
N ARG A 530 -0.17 35.52 -42.50
CA ARG A 530 0.12 34.39 -41.60
C ARG A 530 -0.06 34.72 -40.12
N PHE A 531 -0.80 33.85 -39.44
CA PHE A 531 -0.79 33.77 -37.97
C PHE A 531 0.22 32.70 -37.54
N GLU A 532 1.33 33.13 -36.94
CA GLU A 532 2.33 32.24 -36.35
C GLU A 532 2.00 32.02 -34.86
N CYS A 533 1.33 30.91 -34.56
CA CYS A 533 0.90 30.56 -33.20
C CYS A 533 2.03 29.98 -32.34
N PHE A 534 2.94 30.84 -31.89
CA PHE A 534 4.01 30.46 -30.98
C PHE A 534 3.48 30.06 -29.60
N SER A 535 3.82 28.83 -29.18
CA SER A 535 3.82 28.49 -27.77
C SER A 535 5.20 28.87 -27.19
N PRO A 536 5.31 29.62 -26.08
CA PRO A 536 6.60 29.94 -25.46
C PRO A 536 7.27 28.72 -24.79
N PHE A 537 6.66 27.53 -24.90
CA PHE A 537 7.20 26.29 -24.33
C PHE A 537 8.33 25.73 -25.20
N THR A 538 9.55 25.76 -24.66
CA THR A 538 10.51 24.71 -25.01
C THR A 538 9.91 23.38 -24.56
N LEU A 539 9.62 22.47 -25.50
CA LEU A 539 9.31 21.07 -25.19
C LEU A 539 10.57 20.34 -24.71
N LYS A 540 10.99 20.67 -23.48
CA LYS A 540 11.72 19.74 -22.61
C LYS A 540 10.74 18.64 -22.19
N SER A 541 11.27 17.47 -21.82
CA SER A 541 10.45 16.32 -21.36
C SER A 541 9.58 15.66 -22.44
N LEU A 542 10.19 15.38 -23.60
CA LEU A 542 9.89 14.15 -24.34
C LEU A 542 11.23 13.50 -24.70
N GLU A 543 11.71 12.71 -23.74
CA GLU A 543 13.11 12.28 -23.58
C GLU A 543 14.13 13.40 -23.29
N SER A 544 15.23 13.03 -22.63
CA SER A 544 16.07 13.95 -21.85
C SER A 544 17.06 14.79 -22.66
N ASN A 545 17.07 14.66 -23.99
CA ASN A 545 17.99 15.36 -24.90
C ASN A 545 17.28 16.15 -26.02
N VAL A 546 15.96 16.14 -26.07
CA VAL A 546 15.19 16.81 -27.14
C VAL A 546 14.99 18.29 -26.81
N LYS A 547 15.24 19.15 -27.81
CA LYS A 547 14.68 20.50 -27.89
C LYS A 547 13.88 20.57 -29.19
N ILE A 548 12.57 20.83 -29.09
CA ILE A 548 11.77 21.26 -30.24
C ILE A 548 11.89 22.78 -30.34
N SER A 549 12.15 23.29 -31.54
CA SER A 549 12.41 24.72 -31.79
C SER A 549 11.12 25.53 -31.89
N SER A 550 10.12 25.01 -32.59
CA SER A 550 8.77 25.55 -32.71
C SER A 550 7.75 24.42 -32.87
N ILE A 551 6.48 24.74 -32.63
CA ILE A 551 5.34 24.03 -33.23
C ILE A 551 4.59 25.07 -34.04
N ASP A 552 4.72 24.98 -35.37
CA ASP A 552 4.01 25.87 -36.29
C ASP A 552 2.61 25.28 -36.57
N GLY A 553 1.58 26.12 -36.55
CA GLY A 553 0.21 25.71 -36.85
C GLY A 553 -0.66 26.92 -37.24
N MET A 554 -1.35 26.82 -38.37
CA MET A 554 -2.11 27.92 -38.96
C MET A 554 -3.59 27.82 -38.53
N PRO A 555 -4.13 28.79 -37.78
CA PRO A 555 -5.56 28.87 -37.47
C PRO A 555 -6.36 29.28 -38.72
N THR A 556 -7.48 28.60 -38.97
CA THR A 556 -8.21 28.74 -40.24
C THR A 556 -9.31 29.82 -40.27
N ASN A 557 -9.96 30.16 -39.15
CA ASN A 557 -10.88 31.32 -39.07
C ASN A 557 -11.20 31.79 -37.63
N GLY A 558 -10.40 31.41 -36.63
CA GLY A 558 -10.67 31.69 -35.22
C GLY A 558 -9.41 31.69 -34.37
N LYS A 559 -9.49 32.29 -33.18
CA LYS A 559 -8.37 32.41 -32.23
C LYS A 559 -8.36 31.27 -31.19
N THR A 560 -8.69 30.04 -31.61
CA THR A 560 -8.84 28.89 -30.69
C THR A 560 -7.97 27.70 -31.08
N PHE A 561 -7.76 26.78 -30.14
CA PHE A 561 -7.05 25.52 -30.40
C PHE A 561 -7.73 24.63 -31.46
N ASN A 562 -9.04 24.79 -31.70
CA ASN A 562 -9.76 24.01 -32.72
C ASN A 562 -9.49 24.48 -34.16
N ASP A 563 -8.96 25.69 -34.34
CA ASP A 563 -8.70 26.28 -35.64
C ASP A 563 -7.40 25.75 -36.29
N VAL A 564 -6.51 25.17 -35.47
CA VAL A 564 -5.20 24.63 -35.87
C VAL A 564 -5.38 23.28 -36.58
N ASN A 565 -5.14 23.28 -37.89
CA ASN A 565 -5.22 22.10 -38.75
C ASN A 565 -3.85 21.45 -39.04
N THR A 566 -2.76 22.09 -38.63
CA THR A 566 -1.37 21.76 -39.02
C THR A 566 -0.46 21.76 -37.80
N VAL A 567 0.46 20.81 -37.73
CA VAL A 567 1.55 20.77 -36.74
C VAL A 567 2.88 20.50 -37.43
N ILE A 568 3.85 21.38 -37.20
CA ILE A 568 5.21 21.26 -37.74
C ILE A 568 6.23 21.13 -36.60
N ILE A 569 7.06 20.08 -36.64
CA ILE A 569 8.23 19.90 -35.78
C ILE A 569 9.48 20.10 -36.63
N LYS A 570 10.27 21.13 -36.37
CA LYS A 570 11.52 21.46 -37.08
C LYS A 570 12.75 21.37 -36.18
N GLN A 571 13.89 21.03 -36.79
CA GLN A 571 15.25 21.17 -36.21
C GLN A 571 15.47 20.49 -34.84
N ALA A 572 14.61 19.55 -34.47
CA ALA A 572 14.59 18.90 -33.16
C ALA A 572 15.31 17.56 -33.24
N LYS A 573 16.39 17.36 -32.46
CA LYS A 573 17.12 16.08 -32.46
C LYS A 573 16.29 14.95 -31.84
N VAL A 574 15.51 14.23 -32.67
CA VAL A 574 14.68 13.08 -32.28
C VAL A 574 14.93 11.89 -33.19
N THR A 575 15.06 10.70 -32.62
CA THR A 575 15.28 9.44 -33.37
C THR A 575 13.99 8.68 -33.68
N PHE A 576 12.88 9.03 -33.03
CA PHE A 576 11.55 8.43 -33.14
C PHE A 576 10.48 9.54 -33.05
N ILE A 577 9.22 9.26 -33.42
CA ILE A 577 8.13 10.25 -33.31
C ILE A 577 7.73 10.42 -31.82
N PRO A 578 7.74 11.65 -31.26
CA PRO A 578 7.31 11.91 -29.89
C PRO A 578 5.87 11.46 -29.61
N ASP A 579 5.47 11.35 -28.34
CA ASP A 579 4.08 11.01 -28.02
C ASP A 579 3.16 12.23 -28.24
N MET A 580 2.40 12.17 -29.34
CA MET A 580 1.50 13.23 -29.79
C MET A 580 0.13 13.26 -29.08
N THR A 581 -0.15 12.40 -28.08
CA THR A 581 -1.49 12.32 -27.45
C THR A 581 -2.07 13.69 -27.05
N ILE A 582 -1.32 14.53 -26.35
CA ILE A 582 -1.81 15.85 -25.91
C ILE A 582 -2.06 16.78 -27.11
N VAL A 583 -1.25 16.66 -28.16
CA VAL A 583 -1.41 17.42 -29.41
C VAL A 583 -2.71 17.00 -30.11
N THR A 584 -3.00 15.69 -30.17
CA THR A 584 -4.25 15.15 -30.76
C THR A 584 -5.50 15.41 -29.91
N GLU A 585 -5.36 15.54 -28.59
CA GLU A 585 -6.46 15.93 -27.69
C GLU A 585 -6.81 17.42 -27.78
N LYS A 586 -5.84 18.29 -28.13
CA LYS A 586 -6.05 19.75 -28.25
C LYS A 586 -6.39 20.19 -29.67
N PHE A 587 -5.66 19.71 -30.68
CA PHE A 587 -5.88 20.05 -32.09
C PHE A 587 -6.80 19.01 -32.73
N THR A 588 -8.09 19.05 -32.33
CA THR A 588 -9.08 18.04 -32.74
C THR A 588 -9.34 18.01 -34.26
N ASN A 589 -8.93 19.06 -34.98
CA ASN A 589 -9.04 19.22 -36.44
C ASN A 589 -7.69 19.04 -37.18
N LEU A 590 -6.67 18.46 -36.54
CA LEU A 590 -5.36 18.20 -37.15
C LEU A 590 -5.49 17.33 -38.42
N THR A 591 -5.13 17.92 -39.56
CA THR A 591 -5.08 17.27 -40.89
C THR A 591 -3.67 17.23 -41.47
N GLU A 592 -2.70 17.97 -40.96
CA GLU A 592 -1.33 17.98 -41.50
C GLU A 592 -0.27 17.83 -40.41
N PHE A 593 0.68 16.92 -40.62
CA PHE A 593 1.80 16.69 -39.69
C PHE A 593 3.14 16.62 -40.42
N TYR A 594 4.05 17.49 -40.01
CA TYR A 594 5.38 17.63 -40.58
C TYR A 594 6.43 17.41 -39.48
N ILE A 595 7.43 16.56 -39.74
CA ILE A 595 8.60 16.37 -38.86
C ILE A 595 9.87 16.44 -39.72
N VAL A 596 10.57 17.57 -39.63
CA VAL A 596 11.45 18.07 -40.70
C VAL A 596 12.82 18.47 -40.15
N LEU A 597 13.90 17.96 -40.77
CA LEU A 597 15.28 18.24 -40.36
C LEU A 597 15.56 17.85 -38.88
N CYS A 598 15.04 16.70 -38.46
CA CYS A 598 15.03 16.25 -37.06
C CYS A 598 15.97 15.07 -36.75
N GLY A 599 16.44 14.34 -37.77
CA GLY A 599 17.26 13.13 -37.59
C GLY A 599 16.45 11.88 -37.20
N LEU A 600 15.15 11.88 -37.49
CA LEU A 600 14.23 10.76 -37.25
C LEU A 600 14.74 9.49 -37.96
N LYS A 601 14.75 8.34 -37.27
CA LYS A 601 15.28 7.07 -37.80
C LYS A 601 14.23 5.96 -37.88
N PHE A 602 13.33 5.92 -36.91
CA PHE A 602 12.32 4.89 -36.75
C PHE A 602 10.93 5.51 -36.58
N ILE A 603 9.90 4.85 -37.12
CA ILE A 603 8.51 5.31 -37.04
C ILE A 603 7.65 4.15 -36.55
N GLU A 604 7.06 4.32 -35.37
CA GLU A 604 6.12 3.35 -34.80
C GLU A 604 4.70 3.60 -35.33
N ARG A 605 4.04 2.58 -35.89
CA ARG A 605 2.61 2.63 -36.27
C ARG A 605 1.72 3.20 -35.14
N ALA A 606 2.00 2.81 -33.89
CA ALA A 606 1.26 3.23 -32.69
C ALA A 606 1.33 4.75 -32.36
N LYS A 607 2.19 5.51 -33.06
CA LYS A 607 2.23 6.99 -32.98
C LYS A 607 1.33 7.62 -34.03
N LEU A 608 1.38 7.09 -35.26
CA LEU A 608 0.59 7.58 -36.39
C LEU A 608 -0.90 7.17 -36.29
N SER A 609 -1.20 6.02 -35.70
CA SER A 609 -2.59 5.55 -35.47
C SER A 609 -3.42 6.48 -34.56
N LYS A 610 -2.77 7.36 -33.79
CA LYS A 610 -3.42 8.43 -33.01
C LYS A 610 -3.91 9.61 -33.88
N MET A 611 -3.46 9.68 -35.13
CA MET A 611 -3.71 10.80 -36.06
C MET A 611 -4.45 10.35 -37.35
N PRO A 612 -5.56 9.58 -37.29
CA PRO A 612 -6.22 9.01 -38.48
C PRO A 612 -6.91 10.04 -39.39
N LYS A 613 -6.99 11.31 -38.97
CA LYS A 613 -7.53 12.44 -39.75
C LYS A 613 -6.53 13.05 -40.73
N LEU A 614 -5.25 12.66 -40.70
CA LEU A 614 -4.22 13.28 -41.54
C LEU A 614 -4.52 13.13 -43.04
N LYS A 615 -4.40 14.25 -43.75
CA LYS A 615 -4.37 14.43 -45.20
C LYS A 615 -2.95 14.63 -45.72
N ASN A 616 -2.06 15.26 -44.94
CA ASN A 616 -0.68 15.52 -45.32
C ASN A 616 0.29 15.02 -44.23
N LEU A 617 1.32 14.29 -44.62
CA LEU A 617 2.33 13.72 -43.73
C LEU A 617 3.72 13.82 -44.36
N ASN A 618 4.63 14.51 -43.68
CA ASN A 618 5.93 14.88 -44.25
C ASN A 618 7.10 14.60 -43.29
N PHE A 619 8.08 13.83 -43.78
CA PHE A 619 9.30 13.40 -43.08
C PHE A 619 10.59 13.97 -43.71
N TYR A 620 10.54 15.13 -44.39
CA TYR A 620 11.69 15.71 -45.10
C TYR A 620 12.97 15.83 -44.27
N GLY A 621 14.11 15.39 -44.83
CA GLY A 621 15.44 15.73 -44.30
C GLY A 621 15.78 14.99 -43.00
N ASN A 622 15.46 13.70 -42.92
CA ASN A 622 15.68 12.87 -41.74
C ASN A 622 16.67 11.72 -42.01
N GLU A 623 16.79 10.80 -41.07
CA GLU A 623 17.71 9.66 -41.13
C GLU A 623 16.97 8.30 -41.20
N ILE A 624 15.76 8.27 -41.78
CA ILE A 624 14.96 7.04 -41.89
C ILE A 624 15.68 6.08 -42.85
N GLU A 625 15.98 4.86 -42.41
CA GLU A 625 16.69 3.85 -43.20
C GLU A 625 15.76 2.76 -43.76
N HIS A 626 14.61 2.54 -43.12
CA HIS A 626 13.60 1.55 -43.48
C HIS A 626 12.21 1.96 -42.95
N PHE A 627 11.16 1.35 -43.48
CA PHE A 627 9.80 1.39 -42.94
C PHE A 627 9.33 -0.04 -42.65
N ASP A 628 8.53 -0.21 -41.60
CA ASP A 628 7.70 -1.41 -41.44
C ASP A 628 6.58 -1.41 -42.49
N GLU A 629 6.14 -2.59 -42.94
CA GLU A 629 5.23 -2.70 -44.09
C GLU A 629 3.81 -2.20 -43.82
N ASP A 630 3.40 -2.09 -42.55
CA ASP A 630 2.07 -1.67 -42.10
C ASP A 630 2.04 -0.28 -41.44
N VAL A 631 3.18 0.44 -41.42
CA VAL A 631 3.39 1.65 -40.60
C VAL A 631 2.39 2.78 -40.85
N PHE A 632 1.80 2.84 -42.05
CA PHE A 632 0.83 3.86 -42.48
C PHE A 632 -0.62 3.35 -42.59
N ASP A 633 -0.90 2.10 -42.20
CA ASP A 633 -2.20 1.43 -42.43
C ASP A 633 -3.43 2.20 -41.93
N ASP A 634 -3.28 2.90 -40.80
CA ASP A 634 -4.36 3.58 -40.11
C ASP A 634 -4.68 4.98 -40.73
N LEU A 635 -3.83 5.47 -41.64
CA LEU A 635 -3.91 6.81 -42.24
C LEU A 635 -4.72 6.83 -43.55
N ARG A 636 -5.90 6.19 -43.56
CA ARG A 636 -6.71 6.01 -44.78
C ARG A 636 -7.17 7.32 -45.45
N ASN A 637 -7.14 8.44 -44.73
CA ASN A 637 -7.50 9.77 -45.23
C ASN A 637 -6.33 10.51 -45.91
N LEU A 638 -5.12 9.95 -45.90
CA LEU A 638 -3.92 10.63 -46.39
C LEU A 638 -3.98 10.87 -47.91
N GLU A 639 -3.75 12.11 -48.31
CA GLU A 639 -3.73 12.61 -49.68
C GLU A 639 -2.29 12.88 -50.16
N ILE A 640 -1.38 13.28 -49.27
CA ILE A 640 0.04 13.54 -49.56
C ILE A 640 0.92 12.81 -48.55
N LEU A 641 1.92 12.07 -49.05
CA LEU A 641 2.96 11.42 -48.26
C LEU A 641 4.35 11.81 -48.77
N ALA A 642 5.14 12.50 -47.93
CA ALA A 642 6.50 12.89 -48.25
C ALA A 642 7.52 12.27 -47.29
N PHE A 643 8.58 11.67 -47.82
CA PHE A 643 9.75 11.17 -47.09
C PHE A 643 11.06 11.47 -47.83
N VAL A 644 11.06 12.60 -48.54
CA VAL A 644 12.18 13.22 -49.25
C VAL A 644 13.43 13.35 -48.38
N ASN A 645 14.62 13.25 -48.97
CA ASN A 645 15.91 13.49 -48.31
C ASN A 645 16.08 12.64 -47.03
N ASN A 646 16.14 11.33 -47.22
CA ASN A 646 16.27 10.31 -46.16
C ASN A 646 17.26 9.22 -46.62
N LYS A 647 17.38 8.14 -45.84
CA LYS A 647 18.35 7.04 -46.06
C LYS A 647 17.70 5.74 -46.56
N ILE A 648 16.46 5.80 -47.04
CA ILE A 648 15.64 4.63 -47.38
C ILE A 648 16.23 3.93 -48.60
N LYS A 649 16.56 2.64 -48.49
CA LYS A 649 17.10 1.82 -49.59
C LYS A 649 16.09 0.90 -50.25
N ILE A 650 15.11 0.44 -49.48
CA ILE A 650 14.13 -0.58 -49.88
C ILE A 650 12.75 -0.06 -49.51
N LEU A 651 11.82 -0.12 -50.47
CA LEU A 651 10.40 0.13 -50.25
C LEU A 651 9.67 -1.19 -49.96
N PRO A 652 9.01 -1.37 -48.81
CA PRO A 652 8.14 -2.54 -48.57
C PRO A 652 6.98 -2.59 -49.57
N GLN A 653 6.58 -3.77 -50.02
CA GLN A 653 5.62 -3.92 -51.11
C GLN A 653 4.22 -3.39 -50.76
N LYS A 654 3.77 -3.55 -49.50
CA LYS A 654 2.44 -3.09 -49.06
C LYS A 654 2.44 -1.72 -48.36
N LEU A 655 3.58 -1.02 -48.24
CA LEU A 655 3.78 0.20 -47.43
C LEU A 655 2.63 1.23 -47.53
N ILE A 656 2.07 1.39 -48.73
CA ILE A 656 1.03 2.37 -49.04
C ILE A 656 -0.34 1.74 -49.37
N TRP A 657 -0.53 0.42 -49.27
CA TRP A 657 -1.73 -0.28 -49.77
C TRP A 657 -3.05 0.16 -49.12
N ASN A 658 -3.01 0.64 -47.87
CA ASN A 658 -4.18 1.17 -47.16
C ASN A 658 -4.40 2.69 -47.39
N LEU A 659 -3.46 3.38 -48.04
CA LEU A 659 -3.55 4.81 -48.36
C LEU A 659 -4.41 5.04 -49.62
N ILE A 660 -5.68 4.64 -49.53
CA ILE A 660 -6.66 4.62 -50.64
C ILE A 660 -7.03 6.02 -51.17
N ASN A 661 -6.71 7.08 -50.43
CA ASN A 661 -6.94 8.47 -50.83
C ASN A 661 -5.67 9.19 -51.34
N LEU A 662 -4.53 8.51 -51.38
CA LEU A 662 -3.25 9.12 -51.74
C LEU A 662 -3.26 9.67 -53.18
N LYS A 663 -2.97 10.98 -53.30
CA LYS A 663 -2.83 11.73 -54.55
C LYS A 663 -1.37 11.98 -54.90
N GLU A 664 -0.54 12.27 -53.91
CA GLU A 664 0.88 12.56 -54.14
C GLU A 664 1.80 11.76 -53.22
N ILE A 665 2.90 11.27 -53.80
CA ILE A 665 3.99 10.61 -53.07
C ILE A 665 5.32 11.28 -53.43
N TRP A 666 6.06 11.74 -52.42
CA TRP A 666 7.31 12.45 -52.60
C TRP A 666 8.44 11.67 -51.89
N SER A 667 9.25 10.93 -52.64
CA SER A 667 10.33 10.06 -52.12
C SER A 667 11.72 10.40 -52.64
N TYR A 668 11.87 11.45 -53.45
CA TYR A 668 13.13 11.85 -54.07
C TYR A 668 14.25 12.14 -53.05
N THR A 669 15.50 12.12 -53.51
CA THR A 669 16.68 12.22 -52.64
C THR A 669 16.72 11.10 -51.59
N ASN A 670 16.54 9.85 -52.02
CA ASN A 670 16.72 8.66 -51.18
C ASN A 670 17.54 7.59 -51.92
N PRO A 671 18.36 6.77 -51.23
CA PRO A 671 19.12 5.68 -51.85
C PRO A 671 18.27 4.46 -52.25
N ILE A 672 17.00 4.64 -52.65
CA ILE A 672 16.05 3.58 -53.04
C ILE A 672 16.59 2.84 -54.27
N GLU A 673 16.73 1.52 -54.20
CA GLU A 673 17.31 0.74 -55.32
C GLU A 673 16.28 0.14 -56.29
N ALA A 674 15.03 -0.04 -55.87
CA ALA A 674 13.96 -0.58 -56.72
C ALA A 674 12.55 -0.17 -56.29
N ILE A 675 11.60 -0.14 -57.24
CA ILE A 675 10.16 0.03 -56.98
C ILE A 675 9.45 -1.34 -57.16
N PRO A 676 8.88 -1.96 -56.10
CA PRO A 676 8.30 -3.30 -56.17
C PRO A 676 7.04 -3.42 -57.03
N ILE A 677 6.87 -4.56 -57.71
CA ILE A 677 5.81 -4.84 -58.71
C ILE A 677 4.38 -4.41 -58.33
N ARG A 678 4.03 -4.50 -57.05
CA ARG A 678 2.69 -4.19 -56.54
C ARG A 678 2.65 -3.00 -55.57
N PHE A 679 3.68 -2.16 -55.53
CA PHE A 679 3.76 -1.03 -54.59
C PHE A 679 2.50 -0.14 -54.62
N PHE A 680 2.09 0.30 -55.81
CA PHE A 680 0.91 1.15 -56.03
C PHE A 680 -0.41 0.39 -56.29
N LYS A 681 -0.53 -0.88 -55.88
CA LYS A 681 -1.65 -1.77 -56.27
C LYS A 681 -3.03 -1.12 -56.09
N ASN A 682 -3.26 -0.50 -54.94
CA ASN A 682 -4.56 0.02 -54.52
C ASN A 682 -4.73 1.53 -54.76
N ASN A 683 -3.64 2.27 -55.01
CA ASN A 683 -3.57 3.72 -54.88
C ASN A 683 -4.03 4.47 -56.15
N LYS A 684 -5.25 4.17 -56.61
CA LYS A 684 -5.76 4.62 -57.93
C LYS A 684 -5.95 6.14 -58.06
N LYS A 685 -5.87 6.89 -56.97
CA LYS A 685 -6.00 8.36 -56.94
C LYS A 685 -4.67 9.12 -57.11
N ILE A 686 -3.53 8.42 -57.26
CA ILE A 686 -2.24 9.10 -57.43
C ILE A 686 -2.23 9.90 -58.74
N VAL A 687 -1.86 11.17 -58.60
CA VAL A 687 -1.69 12.18 -59.64
C VAL A 687 -0.21 12.50 -59.84
N LYS A 688 0.58 12.61 -58.75
CA LYS A 688 2.01 12.92 -58.82
C LYS A 688 2.87 11.94 -58.02
N ALA A 689 3.95 11.45 -58.62
CA ALA A 689 4.95 10.60 -57.99
C ALA A 689 6.36 11.19 -58.22
N TRP A 690 6.97 11.73 -57.16
CA TRP A 690 8.28 12.37 -57.21
C TRP A 690 9.36 11.45 -56.65
N MET A 691 10.09 10.76 -57.53
CA MET A 691 11.01 9.66 -57.20
C MET A 691 12.44 9.84 -57.76
N GLY A 692 12.76 11.04 -58.26
CA GLY A 692 14.08 11.39 -58.78
C GLY A 692 15.21 11.46 -57.72
N TYR A 693 16.42 11.82 -58.15
CA TYR A 693 17.62 12.00 -57.32
C TYR A 693 17.87 10.82 -56.38
N SER A 694 17.66 9.60 -56.87
CA SER A 694 17.63 8.38 -56.08
C SER A 694 18.61 7.34 -56.64
N LYS A 695 18.50 6.06 -56.27
CA LYS A 695 19.41 5.00 -56.76
C LYS A 695 18.67 3.88 -57.48
N ILE A 696 17.51 4.21 -58.07
CA ILE A 696 16.58 3.24 -58.63
C ILE A 696 17.25 2.62 -59.84
N LYS A 697 17.54 1.33 -59.73
CA LYS A 697 18.06 0.48 -60.80
C LYS A 697 16.90 -0.22 -61.50
N ARG A 698 15.91 -0.71 -60.75
CA ARG A 698 14.85 -1.59 -61.26
C ARG A 698 13.45 -1.07 -60.94
N ILE A 699 12.60 -0.96 -61.96
CA ILE A 699 11.20 -0.58 -61.83
C ILE A 699 10.34 -1.78 -62.26
N GLU A 700 9.67 -2.42 -61.31
CA GLU A 700 8.80 -3.57 -61.58
C GLU A 700 7.33 -3.17 -61.73
N VAL A 701 7.00 -1.91 -61.45
CA VAL A 701 5.63 -1.37 -61.43
C VAL A 701 5.09 -1.18 -62.84
N ASN A 702 3.87 -1.65 -63.08
CA ASN A 702 3.08 -1.24 -64.24
C ASN A 702 2.32 0.06 -63.95
N PHE A 703 2.90 1.21 -64.31
CA PHE A 703 2.28 2.53 -64.10
C PHE A 703 0.94 2.73 -64.84
N LYS A 704 0.66 1.96 -65.91
CA LYS A 704 -0.64 1.94 -66.61
C LYS A 704 -1.81 1.54 -65.68
N ALA A 705 -1.52 1.00 -64.50
CA ALA A 705 -2.52 0.70 -63.47
C ALA A 705 -2.92 1.92 -62.61
N LEU A 706 -2.42 3.12 -62.89
CA LEU A 706 -2.74 4.39 -62.23
C LEU A 706 -3.42 5.36 -63.24
N PRO A 707 -4.77 5.41 -63.28
CA PRO A 707 -5.49 6.10 -64.36
C PRO A 707 -5.50 7.63 -64.26
N ASN A 708 -4.97 8.20 -63.17
CA ASN A 708 -4.94 9.65 -62.91
C ASN A 708 -3.50 10.22 -62.86
N LEU A 709 -2.47 9.43 -63.20
CA LEU A 709 -1.08 9.82 -63.05
C LEU A 709 -0.68 10.86 -64.11
N GLU A 710 -0.60 12.13 -63.69
CA GLU A 710 -0.18 13.26 -64.53
C GLU A 710 1.33 13.48 -64.51
N LEU A 711 2.00 13.26 -63.36
CA LEU A 711 3.42 13.54 -63.19
C LEU A 711 4.17 12.36 -62.55
N LEU A 712 5.25 11.94 -63.21
CA LEU A 712 6.22 10.97 -62.71
C LEU A 712 7.63 11.57 -62.91
N ASP A 713 8.32 11.86 -61.80
CA ASP A 713 9.71 12.34 -61.82
C ASP A 713 10.64 11.18 -61.44
N LEU A 714 11.51 10.78 -62.38
CA LEU A 714 12.50 9.72 -62.22
C LEU A 714 13.92 10.18 -62.53
N ARG A 715 14.15 11.48 -62.79
CA ARG A 715 15.46 12.08 -63.09
C ARG A 715 16.53 11.66 -62.08
N GLU A 716 17.79 11.63 -62.50
CA GLU A 716 18.94 11.40 -61.59
C GLU A 716 18.79 10.08 -60.82
N ASN A 717 18.55 9.00 -61.58
CA ASN A 717 18.52 7.60 -61.14
C ASN A 717 19.45 6.75 -62.02
N VAL A 718 19.64 5.47 -61.65
CA VAL A 718 20.66 4.59 -62.26
C VAL A 718 20.10 3.69 -63.38
N CYS A 719 18.77 3.54 -63.46
CA CYS A 719 17.99 2.96 -64.56
C CYS A 719 18.65 1.80 -65.35
N ILE A 720 18.45 0.55 -64.91
CA ILE A 720 18.97 -0.63 -65.61
C ILE A 720 17.82 -1.62 -65.93
N ASP A 721 17.70 -1.93 -67.22
CA ASP A 721 16.83 -2.90 -67.89
C ASP A 721 15.38 -2.45 -68.21
N LEU A 722 15.06 -2.51 -69.51
CA LEU A 722 13.79 -2.13 -70.13
C LEU A 722 13.06 -3.38 -70.64
N GLN A 723 12.45 -4.14 -69.73
CA GLN A 723 11.47 -5.18 -70.08
C GLN A 723 10.03 -4.72 -69.86
N PHE A 724 9.65 -3.61 -70.51
CA PHE A 724 8.25 -3.19 -70.56
C PHE A 724 7.49 -3.88 -71.71
N CYS A 725 6.23 -4.27 -71.46
CA CYS A 725 5.49 -5.17 -72.34
C CYS A 725 5.13 -4.54 -73.70
N LYS A 726 5.62 -5.15 -74.80
CA LYS A 726 5.40 -4.78 -76.22
C LYS A 726 3.95 -4.92 -76.73
N SER A 727 2.94 -4.95 -75.86
CA SER A 727 1.55 -5.29 -76.21
C SER A 727 0.50 -4.40 -75.54
N CYS A 728 0.77 -3.11 -75.41
CA CYS A 728 -0.24 -2.08 -75.10
C CYS A 728 0.01 -0.87 -76.02
N GLY A 729 -1.02 -0.14 -76.47
CA GLY A 729 -0.87 0.91 -77.47
C GLY A 729 -1.21 2.35 -77.03
N LYS A 730 -0.68 3.32 -77.79
CA LYS A 730 -1.16 4.70 -78.02
C LYS A 730 -1.46 5.67 -76.86
N LEU A 731 -1.18 5.31 -75.61
CA LEU A 731 -1.15 6.26 -74.48
C LEU A 731 0.17 6.11 -73.69
N ILE A 732 1.26 5.82 -74.41
CA ILE A 732 2.44 5.12 -73.88
C ILE A 732 3.76 5.74 -74.32
N GLU A 733 3.81 6.35 -75.51
CA GLU A 733 5.00 7.05 -76.03
C GLU A 733 5.42 8.14 -75.02
N ASP A 734 4.53 9.07 -74.66
CA ASP A 734 4.74 10.11 -73.62
C ASP A 734 5.26 9.66 -72.23
N VAL A 735 5.20 8.37 -71.89
CA VAL A 735 5.70 7.84 -70.60
C VAL A 735 6.94 6.96 -70.79
N GLN A 736 7.02 6.22 -71.89
CA GLN A 736 8.22 5.48 -72.28
C GLN A 736 9.33 6.46 -72.66
N ASP A 737 9.03 7.45 -73.50
CA ASP A 737 9.96 8.48 -73.95
C ASP A 737 10.49 9.30 -72.75
N LYS A 738 9.65 9.61 -71.74
CA LYS A 738 10.11 10.28 -70.51
C LYS A 738 11.00 9.41 -69.62
N ILE A 739 10.84 8.08 -69.64
CA ILE A 739 11.75 7.16 -68.95
C ILE A 739 13.08 7.10 -69.70
N ASP A 740 13.04 7.00 -71.02
CA ASP A 740 14.23 6.86 -71.87
C ASP A 740 15.03 8.19 -71.97
N GLU A 741 14.35 9.34 -71.90
CA GLU A 741 14.93 10.68 -71.79
C GLU A 741 15.57 10.92 -70.40
N GLN A 742 14.84 10.69 -69.30
CA GLN A 742 15.35 10.95 -67.94
C GLN A 742 16.39 9.94 -67.45
N CYS A 743 16.49 8.78 -68.10
CA CYS A 743 17.54 7.78 -67.91
C CYS A 743 18.63 7.84 -69.01
N GLY A 744 18.55 8.81 -69.93
CA GLY A 744 19.54 9.05 -70.99
C GLY A 744 20.78 9.83 -70.52
N PRO A 745 21.83 9.93 -71.35
CA PRO A 745 23.12 10.53 -70.95
C PRO A 745 23.11 12.07 -70.83
N GLU A 746 22.09 12.75 -71.37
CA GLU A 746 21.85 14.18 -71.20
C GLU A 746 20.34 14.37 -70.98
N SER A 747 19.93 15.02 -69.88
CA SER A 747 18.50 15.28 -69.62
C SER A 747 18.26 16.67 -69.02
N THR A 748 17.25 17.35 -69.54
CA THR A 748 16.73 18.64 -69.08
C THR A 748 15.21 18.56 -68.90
N PHE A 749 14.59 19.59 -68.30
CA PHE A 749 13.16 19.55 -67.91
C PHE A 749 12.20 19.39 -69.10
N VAL A 750 11.20 18.51 -68.95
CA VAL A 750 10.00 18.42 -69.79
C VAL A 750 8.75 18.31 -68.93
N SER A 751 7.71 19.10 -69.25
CA SER A 751 6.39 19.03 -68.60
C SER A 751 5.53 17.91 -69.19
N ALA A 752 4.69 17.27 -68.38
CA ALA A 752 3.73 16.27 -68.84
C ALA A 752 2.49 16.85 -69.55
N ASN A 753 2.26 18.17 -69.47
CA ASN A 753 1.30 18.89 -70.30
C ASN A 753 2.03 19.97 -71.12
N GLY A 754 1.75 20.04 -72.42
CA GLY A 754 2.31 21.02 -73.35
C GLY A 754 1.75 22.42 -73.11
N SER A 755 2.26 23.11 -72.09
CA SER A 755 1.96 24.52 -71.77
C SER A 755 3.10 25.11 -70.96
N ASN A 756 3.74 26.16 -71.48
CA ASN A 756 4.76 26.93 -70.75
C ASN A 756 4.10 27.80 -69.67
N VAL A 757 4.81 28.03 -68.56
CA VAL A 757 5.05 29.37 -67.96
C VAL A 757 6.01 29.20 -66.77
N VAL A 758 7.12 29.94 -66.83
CA VAL A 758 8.18 30.20 -65.81
C VAL A 758 8.59 29.01 -64.94
#